data_AF-A0A314ZFW0-F1
#
_entry.id   AF-A0A314ZFW0-F1
#
_cell.length_a   1.000
_cell.length_b   1.000
_cell.length_c   1.000
_cell.angle_alpha   90.00
_cell.angle_beta   90.00
_cell.angle_gamma   90.00
#
_symmetry.space_group_name_H-M   'P 1'
#
loop_
_entity.id
_entity.type
_entity.pdbx_description
1 polymer ?
#
loop_
_entity_poly.entity_id
_entity_poly.type
_entity_poly.pdbx_seq_one_letter_code
_entity_poly.pdbx_strand_id
1 'polypeptide(L)'
;MKLEGTCLFSVLISWRSLSRFLLSMTLLLVLLRYTSVGAAAQTNITTDQSALLALKSHISSDPDNILVNWSTITPVCNWVGITCGARHLRVSVLNLSYMGLTGIIPPHLGNLSFLIELLFINNSFHGTLPHELSYLHRLKFISFAFNNFMGSIPLWFGSFPKLQSLNLWGNQFSGSIPTTIFNLSTLQEINLNNNQLSGGIPRKIGNLTMLKRIYLSHNKFTEIPNEIGFLDQVEHLFVQVNALKGHVPASVFNMSSLTILTLYGNSLSGGLPDNICQHLPSLQKANFGRNQFDGPLPSKLWHCKHLLALRMSVNNFSGSIPKYIGNLTQVTTIYLDNNNLTGTIPNEIGDLQNLEALSIQFNNLHGLIPASIFNISTITDLGLGFNMLSGSLPANIGLGAPNLQGLYLSGSDLSGVIPDLSNASMLMKLELNYNSFTGFIPSTLCALTNLQGLRLSRNNLAIDTSTLSCLVNLANLRTLQLAYNPLNVRLDDSFRNCSTLSRLQYIKLSNCNMRGNIPIGISNISGLVILSLDGNQLSGSIPTSLGRLGNLQGLYLSYNKLQGYIPYELCQLDNLVELLLGSNQLSGSIPSCLGNLAASLSSITGKQSVRMIPESLEALSHLKYLDLSFNRLQGQIPTGGPFQNFSAQSFVSNSALCGAPRLHVPPCKKGTLEPNWRKAKYIVPGIISVVLLVASVSIFLLRRKRNVEVTIEASSLLQPLWRRVSRLELLRVTNGFHESNLLGSGSFGSVYKGTLSYGIDVAVKVFSLQLEGAFKSFDRECEILSNIRHRNLVKIISCCSEIDFKALVLQYMPNGSLENWLYYQDFSLHILQRMNIMIDVASGLEYLHHGYSIPIVHCDLKPSNILLDDDMVAHVADFGIAKLLDGGDSMTQTMTLATVGYMAPGDVVSMEWKE
;
A
#
# COMPACT_ATOMS: atom_id res chain seq x y z
N MET A 1 23.11 -97.71 64.34
CA MET A 1 23.52 -98.61 63.23
C MET A 1 24.20 -97.71 62.19
N LYS A 2 25.55 -97.68 62.11
CA LYS A 2 26.39 -98.55 61.26
C LYS A 2 25.85 -98.57 59.82
N LEU A 3 26.57 -98.14 58.78
CA LEU A 3 27.96 -98.39 58.38
C LEU A 3 28.47 -97.19 57.54
N GLU A 4 29.64 -96.62 57.84
CA GLU A 4 30.99 -96.95 57.31
C GLU A 4 31.25 -96.52 55.86
N GLY A 5 32.44 -95.93 55.64
CA GLY A 5 33.19 -96.18 54.40
C GLY A 5 33.52 -95.02 53.48
N THR A 6 34.21 -94.00 54.01
CA THR A 6 35.51 -93.56 53.48
C THR A 6 35.89 -93.97 52.04
N CYS A 7 35.91 -93.00 51.11
CA CYS A 7 37.03 -92.84 50.17
C CYS A 7 36.98 -91.43 49.52
N LEU A 8 37.53 -90.45 50.24
CA LEU A 8 37.58 -89.04 49.86
C LEU A 8 38.91 -88.64 49.19
N PHE A 9 39.68 -89.60 48.64
CA PHE A 9 41.07 -89.33 48.23
C PHE A 9 41.49 -89.73 46.81
N SER A 10 40.60 -90.28 45.98
CA SER A 10 40.93 -90.61 44.58
C SER A 10 40.16 -89.81 43.50
N VAL A 11 39.09 -89.09 43.85
CA VAL A 11 38.31 -88.29 42.87
C VAL A 11 38.70 -86.80 42.87
N LEU A 12 39.32 -86.30 43.94
CA LEU A 12 39.77 -84.90 44.04
C LEU A 12 41.02 -84.57 43.21
N ILE A 13 41.79 -85.59 42.80
CA ILE A 13 42.95 -85.40 41.91
C ILE A 13 42.48 -85.34 40.44
N SER A 14 41.41 -86.07 40.08
CA SER A 14 40.82 -86.01 38.74
C SER A 14 40.05 -84.71 38.50
N TRP A 15 39.41 -84.11 39.52
CA TRP A 15 38.69 -82.84 39.35
C TRP A 15 39.61 -81.62 39.39
N ARG A 16 40.74 -81.68 40.09
CA ARG A 16 41.77 -80.62 40.00
C ARG A 16 42.52 -80.66 38.68
N SER A 17 42.73 -81.83 38.07
CA SER A 17 43.31 -81.89 36.71
C SER A 17 42.29 -81.46 35.66
N LEU A 18 41.01 -81.86 35.75
CA LEU A 18 39.97 -81.41 34.80
C LEU A 18 39.67 -79.91 34.95
N SER A 19 39.63 -79.38 36.17
CA SER A 19 39.45 -77.94 36.42
C SER A 19 40.64 -77.12 35.92
N ARG A 20 41.88 -77.59 36.10
CA ARG A 20 43.07 -76.92 35.55
C ARG A 20 43.20 -77.09 34.04
N PHE A 21 42.71 -78.18 33.46
CA PHE A 21 42.68 -78.41 32.02
C PHE A 21 41.57 -77.59 31.34
N LEU A 22 40.42 -77.42 31.98
CA LEU A 22 39.33 -76.55 31.52
C LEU A 22 39.67 -75.07 31.73
N LEU A 23 40.32 -74.70 32.84
CA LEU A 23 40.85 -73.33 33.01
C LEU A 23 42.02 -73.04 32.08
N SER A 24 42.90 -74.00 31.79
CA SER A 24 43.97 -73.77 30.81
C SER A 24 43.42 -73.77 29.39
N MET A 25 42.37 -74.54 29.05
CA MET A 25 41.68 -74.44 27.76
C MET A 25 40.93 -73.12 27.60
N THR A 26 40.25 -72.62 28.64
CA THR A 26 39.58 -71.31 28.56
C THR A 26 40.60 -70.17 28.59
N LEU A 27 41.69 -70.27 29.34
CA LEU A 27 42.78 -69.31 29.31
C LEU A 27 43.58 -69.39 28.00
N LEU A 28 43.74 -70.56 27.37
CA LEU A 28 44.36 -70.73 26.06
C LEU A 28 43.43 -70.29 24.94
N LEU A 29 42.11 -70.44 25.06
CA LEU A 29 41.13 -69.88 24.12
C LEU A 29 40.98 -68.36 24.28
N VAL A 30 41.14 -67.83 25.49
CA VAL A 30 41.22 -66.39 25.75
C VAL A 30 42.57 -65.85 25.27
N LEU A 31 43.68 -66.55 25.52
CA LEU A 31 45.02 -66.18 25.03
C LEU A 31 45.13 -66.35 23.52
N LEU A 32 44.48 -67.32 22.88
CA LEU A 32 44.37 -67.45 21.41
C LEU A 32 43.42 -66.39 20.81
N ARG A 33 42.49 -65.83 21.60
CA ARG A 33 41.78 -64.57 21.26
C ARG A 33 42.64 -63.31 21.47
N TYR A 34 43.78 -63.40 22.17
CA TYR A 34 44.73 -62.30 22.39
C TYR A 34 46.06 -62.45 21.63
N THR A 35 46.40 -63.62 21.08
CA THR A 35 47.63 -63.87 20.31
C THR A 35 47.41 -64.06 18.82
N SER A 36 46.17 -63.89 18.33
CA SER A 36 46.02 -63.21 17.04
C SER A 36 46.22 -61.71 17.27
N VAL A 37 47.49 -61.32 17.44
CA VAL A 37 47.93 -60.09 16.78
C VAL A 37 47.80 -60.39 15.29
N GLY A 38 46.55 -60.36 14.81
CA GLY A 38 46.30 -60.03 13.43
C GLY A 38 47.05 -58.74 13.23
N ALA A 39 47.99 -58.75 12.29
CA ALA A 39 48.60 -57.56 11.74
C ALA A 39 47.55 -56.45 11.80
N ALA A 40 47.85 -55.37 12.51
CA ALA A 40 46.97 -54.21 12.54
C ALA A 40 46.65 -53.92 11.08
N ALA A 41 45.45 -54.28 10.64
CA ALA A 41 45.02 -54.03 9.30
C ALA A 41 45.08 -52.51 9.21
N GLN A 42 46.08 -52.01 8.49
CA GLN A 42 46.17 -50.61 8.11
C GLN A 42 44.78 -50.24 7.64
N THR A 43 44.04 -49.47 8.43
CA THR A 43 42.66 -49.11 8.08
C THR A 43 42.82 -48.19 6.89
N ASN A 44 42.50 -48.73 5.72
CA ASN A 44 42.97 -48.18 4.47
C ASN A 44 42.22 -46.87 4.18
N ILE A 45 42.83 -45.72 4.53
CA ILE A 45 42.30 -44.37 4.28
C ILE A 45 42.13 -44.08 2.78
N THR A 46 42.67 -44.94 1.91
CA THR A 46 42.56 -44.87 0.45
C THR A 46 41.11 -44.80 -0.04
N THR A 47 40.18 -45.46 0.66
CA THR A 47 38.75 -45.36 0.33
C THR A 47 38.22 -43.95 0.58
N ASP A 48 38.65 -43.30 1.67
CA ASP A 48 38.26 -41.91 1.95
C ASP A 48 38.94 -40.95 0.97
N GLN A 49 40.23 -41.18 0.69
CA GLN A 49 41.00 -40.40 -0.26
C GLN A 49 40.37 -40.42 -1.65
N SER A 50 40.00 -41.61 -2.16
CA SER A 50 39.36 -41.75 -3.48
C SER A 50 37.98 -41.09 -3.52
N ALA A 51 37.17 -41.21 -2.46
CA ALA A 51 35.87 -40.54 -2.37
C ALA A 51 36.00 -39.00 -2.40
N LEU A 52 36.96 -38.44 -1.68
CA LEU A 52 37.21 -37.00 -1.63
C LEU A 52 37.83 -36.46 -2.93
N LEU A 53 38.74 -37.21 -3.58
CA LEU A 53 39.25 -36.84 -4.90
C LEU A 53 38.15 -36.89 -5.97
N ALA A 54 37.21 -37.83 -5.87
CA ALA A 54 36.03 -37.85 -6.73
C ALA A 54 35.11 -36.65 -6.47
N LEU A 55 34.96 -36.21 -5.22
CA LEU A 55 34.27 -34.95 -4.91
C LEU A 55 34.97 -33.75 -5.56
N LYS A 56 36.30 -33.65 -5.42
CA LYS A 56 37.09 -32.58 -6.03
C LYS A 56 36.95 -32.54 -7.55
N SER A 57 36.88 -33.68 -8.23
CA SER A 57 36.69 -33.70 -9.69
C SER A 57 35.30 -33.25 -10.16
N HIS A 58 34.31 -33.24 -9.27
CA HIS A 58 32.95 -32.76 -9.53
C HIS A 58 32.71 -31.30 -9.09
N ILE A 59 33.76 -30.63 -8.61
CA ILE A 59 33.77 -29.19 -8.36
C ILE A 59 34.20 -28.51 -9.64
N SER A 60 33.27 -27.79 -10.27
CA SER A 60 33.48 -27.07 -11.52
C SER A 60 34.15 -25.71 -11.34
N SER A 61 34.07 -25.12 -10.13
CA SER A 61 34.74 -23.86 -9.81
C SER A 61 35.21 -23.83 -8.35
N ASP A 62 36.47 -23.49 -8.16
CA ASP A 62 37.16 -23.22 -6.89
C ASP A 62 37.96 -21.92 -7.07
N PRO A 63 37.32 -20.74 -6.93
CA PRO A 63 37.89 -19.47 -7.35
C PRO A 63 39.15 -19.08 -6.57
N ASP A 64 39.21 -19.45 -5.29
CA ASP A 64 40.34 -19.15 -4.40
C ASP A 64 41.35 -20.31 -4.33
N ASN A 65 41.16 -21.35 -5.15
CA ASN A 65 42.00 -22.55 -5.21
C ASN A 65 42.22 -23.18 -3.81
N ILE A 66 41.17 -23.21 -3.01
CA ILE A 66 41.20 -23.64 -1.59
C ILE A 66 41.52 -25.13 -1.49
N LEU A 67 41.05 -25.93 -2.44
CA LEU A 67 41.21 -27.38 -2.43
C LEU A 67 42.54 -27.84 -3.04
N VAL A 68 43.50 -26.95 -3.23
CA VAL A 68 44.82 -27.27 -3.81
C VAL A 68 45.53 -28.41 -3.06
N ASN A 69 45.41 -28.47 -1.73
CA ASN A 69 46.09 -29.47 -0.92
C ASN A 69 45.45 -30.88 -0.95
N TRP A 70 44.27 -31.02 -1.58
CA TRP A 70 43.65 -32.32 -1.83
C TRP A 70 44.40 -33.04 -2.96
N SER A 71 45.46 -33.76 -2.58
CA SER A 71 46.38 -34.43 -3.51
C SER A 71 46.86 -35.76 -2.95
N THR A 72 47.33 -36.66 -3.81
CA THR A 72 47.82 -38.00 -3.40
C THR A 72 49.07 -37.96 -2.51
N ILE A 73 49.80 -36.83 -2.52
CA ILE A 73 51.04 -36.64 -1.76
C ILE A 73 50.82 -36.08 -0.35
N THR A 74 49.68 -35.42 -0.10
CA THR A 74 49.35 -34.85 1.22
C THR A 74 48.44 -35.82 1.99
N PRO A 75 48.72 -36.14 3.27
CA PRO A 75 47.83 -36.98 4.07
C PRO A 75 46.41 -36.38 4.15
N VAL A 76 45.39 -37.22 3.93
CA VAL A 76 43.97 -36.80 3.88
C VAL A 76 43.54 -36.02 5.12
N CYS A 77 44.01 -36.43 6.30
CA CYS A 77 43.66 -35.77 7.56
C CYS A 77 44.23 -34.34 7.71
N ASN A 78 45.11 -33.92 6.80
CA ASN A 78 45.67 -32.56 6.74
C ASN A 78 45.03 -31.72 5.61
N TRP A 79 44.08 -32.28 4.86
CA TRP A 79 43.40 -31.56 3.79
C TRP A 79 42.48 -30.47 4.36
N VAL A 80 42.35 -29.35 3.64
CA VAL A 80 41.46 -28.26 4.07
C VAL A 80 40.03 -28.81 4.19
N GLY A 81 39.37 -28.52 5.32
CA GLY A 81 38.01 -28.95 5.58
C GLY A 81 37.85 -30.40 6.03
N ILE A 82 38.92 -31.17 6.21
CA ILE A 82 38.88 -32.57 6.64
C ILE A 82 39.35 -32.72 8.09
N THR A 83 38.57 -33.45 8.89
CA THR A 83 39.01 -33.92 10.21
C THR A 83 38.86 -35.43 10.29
N CYS A 84 39.91 -36.12 10.74
CA CYS A 84 39.89 -37.57 10.96
C CYS A 84 39.66 -37.92 12.44
N GLY A 85 39.02 -39.07 12.67
CA GLY A 85 38.78 -39.59 14.02
C GLY A 85 40.07 -40.07 14.68
N ALA A 86 40.31 -39.65 15.93
CA ALA A 86 41.55 -39.92 16.67
C ALA A 86 41.91 -41.42 16.83
N ARG A 87 40.91 -42.32 16.84
CA ARG A 87 41.13 -43.77 17.02
C ARG A 87 41.28 -44.57 15.74
N HIS A 88 40.69 -44.09 14.64
CA HIS A 88 40.53 -44.89 13.42
C HIS A 88 41.26 -44.27 12.23
N LEU A 89 41.69 -43.01 12.36
CA LEU A 89 42.33 -42.23 11.30
C LEU A 89 41.51 -42.20 10.01
N ARG A 90 40.19 -42.33 10.12
CA ARG A 90 39.21 -42.21 9.04
C ARG A 90 38.50 -40.87 9.12
N VAL A 91 38.06 -40.35 7.98
CA VAL A 91 37.39 -39.05 7.90
C VAL A 91 36.11 -39.06 8.73
N SER A 92 36.02 -38.15 9.70
CA SER A 92 34.88 -37.97 10.60
C SER A 92 34.13 -36.66 10.39
N VAL A 93 34.79 -35.63 9.86
CA VAL A 93 34.16 -34.35 9.50
C VAL A 93 34.62 -33.96 8.10
N LEU A 94 33.65 -33.57 7.27
CA LEU A 94 33.87 -32.91 5.98
C LEU A 94 33.15 -31.57 6.03
N ASN A 95 33.93 -30.49 6.08
CA ASN A 95 33.44 -29.12 6.14
C ASN A 95 34.02 -28.29 4.99
N LEU A 96 33.19 -28.06 3.98
CA LEU A 96 33.48 -27.21 2.82
C LEU A 96 32.73 -25.88 2.87
N SER A 97 32.28 -25.45 4.05
CA SER A 97 31.43 -24.28 4.19
C SER A 97 32.19 -22.97 3.88
N TYR A 98 31.52 -22.01 3.25
CA TYR A 98 32.04 -20.66 2.96
C TYR A 98 33.29 -20.63 2.06
N MET A 99 33.39 -21.59 1.13
CA MET A 99 34.56 -21.73 0.25
C MET A 99 34.32 -21.24 -1.19
N GLY A 100 33.13 -20.71 -1.49
CA GLY A 100 32.81 -20.21 -2.84
C GLY A 100 32.76 -21.30 -3.92
N LEU A 101 32.62 -22.57 -3.52
CA LEU A 101 32.71 -23.72 -4.42
C LEU A 101 31.45 -23.87 -5.27
N THR A 102 31.61 -24.24 -6.54
CA THR A 102 30.52 -24.61 -7.45
C THR A 102 30.71 -26.04 -7.92
N GLY A 103 29.65 -26.86 -7.89
CA GLY A 103 29.72 -28.24 -8.37
C GLY A 103 28.51 -29.07 -7.96
N ILE A 104 28.65 -30.39 -8.07
CA ILE A 104 27.65 -31.37 -7.62
C ILE A 104 28.26 -32.34 -6.60
N ILE A 105 27.42 -32.97 -5.77
CA ILE A 105 27.86 -34.03 -4.85
C ILE A 105 27.84 -35.38 -5.59
N PRO A 106 28.98 -36.07 -5.77
CA PRO A 106 29.00 -37.35 -6.45
C PRO A 106 28.60 -38.53 -5.53
N PRO A 107 28.08 -39.64 -6.09
CA PRO A 107 27.77 -40.88 -5.37
C PRO A 107 28.90 -41.43 -4.49
N HIS A 108 30.14 -41.28 -4.94
CA HIS A 108 31.35 -41.76 -4.26
C HIS A 108 31.48 -41.23 -2.82
N LEU A 109 30.87 -40.08 -2.51
CA LEU A 109 30.92 -39.51 -1.18
C LEU A 109 30.27 -40.41 -0.12
N GLY A 110 29.36 -41.31 -0.53
CA GLY A 110 28.77 -42.35 0.32
C GLY A 110 29.78 -43.35 0.90
N ASN A 111 31.01 -43.40 0.37
CA ASN A 111 32.06 -44.30 0.88
C ASN A 111 32.76 -43.79 2.16
N LEU A 112 32.48 -42.55 2.60
CA LEU A 112 33.01 -41.97 3.84
C LEU A 112 32.33 -42.53 5.10
N SER A 113 32.36 -43.85 5.30
CA SER A 113 31.55 -44.57 6.29
C SER A 113 31.78 -44.19 7.77
N PHE A 114 32.81 -43.40 8.08
CA PHE A 114 33.12 -42.87 9.41
C PHE A 114 32.60 -41.45 9.66
N LEU A 115 31.96 -40.82 8.67
CA LEU A 115 31.53 -39.44 8.71
C LEU A 115 30.45 -39.20 9.79
N ILE A 116 30.68 -38.18 10.61
CA ILE A 116 29.81 -37.71 11.69
C ILE A 116 29.18 -36.36 11.32
N GLU A 117 29.94 -35.51 10.64
CA GLU A 117 29.51 -34.18 10.23
C GLU A 117 29.77 -33.95 8.75
N LEU A 118 28.74 -33.48 8.03
CA LEU A 118 28.78 -33.16 6.62
C LEU A 118 28.25 -31.74 6.40
N LEU A 119 29.15 -30.79 6.13
CA LEU A 119 28.86 -29.35 6.14
C LEU A 119 29.31 -28.68 4.83
N PHE A 120 28.37 -28.13 4.07
CA PHE A 120 28.57 -27.52 2.75
C PHE A 120 28.00 -26.08 2.70
N ILE A 121 27.91 -25.40 3.85
CA ILE A 121 27.11 -24.18 4.01
C ILE A 121 27.63 -23.04 3.13
N ASN A 122 26.74 -22.27 2.50
CA ASN A 122 27.03 -21.04 1.77
C ASN A 122 28.05 -21.25 0.63
N ASN A 123 27.63 -22.01 -0.38
CA ASN A 123 28.37 -22.28 -1.61
C ASN A 123 27.38 -22.27 -2.81
N SER A 124 27.83 -22.72 -3.98
CA SER A 124 27.02 -22.83 -5.20
C SER A 124 26.85 -24.30 -5.66
N PHE A 125 26.79 -25.25 -4.73
CA PHE A 125 26.48 -26.64 -5.08
C PHE A 125 25.05 -26.77 -5.60
N HIS A 126 24.84 -27.59 -6.63
CA HIS A 126 23.55 -27.74 -7.31
C HIS A 126 23.24 -29.20 -7.65
N GLY A 127 22.11 -29.43 -8.31
CA GLY A 127 21.61 -30.77 -8.66
C GLY A 127 20.89 -31.46 -7.49
N THR A 128 20.68 -32.77 -7.63
CA THR A 128 20.02 -33.61 -6.62
C THR A 128 21.05 -34.28 -5.70
N LEU A 129 20.66 -34.57 -4.46
CA LEU A 129 21.51 -35.34 -3.54
C LEU A 129 21.55 -36.83 -3.95
N PRO A 130 22.74 -37.45 -4.09
CA PRO A 130 22.87 -38.85 -4.51
C PRO A 130 22.40 -39.83 -3.43
N HIS A 131 21.85 -40.97 -3.86
CA HIS A 131 21.28 -41.99 -2.96
C HIS A 131 22.33 -42.62 -2.02
N GLU A 132 23.56 -42.75 -2.49
CA GLU A 132 24.68 -43.40 -1.78
C GLU A 132 25.04 -42.71 -0.46
N LEU A 133 24.63 -41.45 -0.25
CA LEU A 133 24.74 -40.79 1.05
C LEU A 133 23.97 -41.52 2.15
N SER A 134 23.00 -42.38 1.80
CA SER A 134 22.27 -43.23 2.74
C SER A 134 23.17 -44.19 3.53
N TYR A 135 24.38 -44.50 3.05
CA TYR A 135 25.32 -45.42 3.70
C TYR A 135 26.06 -44.80 4.90
N LEU A 136 25.92 -43.48 5.10
CA LEU A 136 26.63 -42.71 6.13
C LEU A 136 25.93 -42.79 7.50
N HIS A 137 25.75 -44.00 8.04
CA HIS A 137 24.97 -44.28 9.25
C HIS A 137 25.50 -43.67 10.57
N ARG A 138 26.65 -42.99 10.54
CA ARG A 138 27.27 -42.33 11.70
C ARG A 138 26.97 -40.83 11.77
N LEU A 139 26.33 -40.27 10.75
CA LEU A 139 26.01 -38.86 10.69
C LEU A 139 25.15 -38.42 11.87
N LYS A 140 25.56 -37.29 12.46
CA LYS A 140 24.85 -36.56 13.50
C LYS A 140 24.42 -35.17 13.04
N PHE A 141 25.22 -34.54 12.19
CA PHE A 141 24.98 -33.19 11.71
C PHE A 141 25.13 -33.15 10.19
N ILE A 142 24.07 -32.72 9.51
CA ILE A 142 24.08 -32.51 8.06
C ILE A 142 23.65 -31.08 7.79
N SER A 143 24.46 -30.34 7.05
CA SER A 143 24.10 -29.00 6.59
C SER A 143 24.48 -28.76 5.14
N PHE A 144 23.46 -28.56 4.31
CA PHE A 144 23.57 -28.14 2.91
C PHE A 144 23.07 -26.71 2.71
N ALA A 145 23.00 -25.92 3.79
CA ALA A 145 22.35 -24.61 3.78
C ALA A 145 22.99 -23.61 2.79
N PHE A 146 22.19 -22.70 2.23
CA PHE A 146 22.58 -21.70 1.24
C PHE A 146 23.37 -22.30 0.07
N ASN A 147 22.66 -23.06 -0.77
CA ASN A 147 23.17 -23.62 -2.02
C ASN A 147 22.04 -23.63 -3.06
N ASN A 148 22.28 -24.27 -4.20
CA ASN A 148 21.35 -24.40 -5.32
C ASN A 148 20.84 -25.85 -5.49
N PHE A 149 20.77 -26.65 -4.42
CA PHE A 149 20.25 -28.02 -4.50
C PHE A 149 18.76 -28.03 -4.86
N MET A 150 18.35 -28.97 -5.71
CA MET A 150 16.99 -29.05 -6.26
C MET A 150 16.41 -30.47 -6.15
N GLY A 151 15.16 -30.64 -6.60
CA GLY A 151 14.41 -31.89 -6.51
C GLY A 151 13.68 -32.04 -5.17
N SER A 152 13.16 -33.24 -4.89
CA SER A 152 12.51 -33.55 -3.62
C SER A 152 13.54 -33.84 -2.52
N ILE A 153 13.20 -33.54 -1.26
CA ILE A 153 14.00 -34.03 -0.12
C ILE A 153 14.01 -35.57 -0.15
N PRO A 154 15.18 -36.22 -0.21
CA PRO A 154 15.26 -37.68 -0.31
C PRO A 154 14.72 -38.42 0.92
N LEU A 155 14.03 -39.54 0.68
CA LEU A 155 13.45 -40.37 1.75
C LEU A 155 14.49 -40.97 2.69
N TRP A 156 15.71 -41.21 2.21
CA TRP A 156 16.80 -41.85 2.98
C TRP A 156 17.36 -40.98 4.10
N PHE A 157 17.01 -39.69 4.19
CA PHE A 157 17.31 -38.89 5.39
C PHE A 157 16.74 -39.52 6.66
N GLY A 158 15.60 -40.22 6.54
CA GLY A 158 14.99 -40.95 7.65
C GLY A 158 15.74 -42.21 8.11
N SER A 159 16.83 -42.59 7.43
CA SER A 159 17.62 -43.80 7.72
C SER A 159 18.86 -43.53 8.58
N PHE A 160 19.04 -42.31 9.11
CA PHE A 160 20.19 -41.93 9.93
C PHE A 160 19.89 -41.99 11.44
N PRO A 161 20.16 -43.12 12.12
CA PRO A 161 19.69 -43.37 13.49
C PRO A 161 20.33 -42.47 14.57
N LYS A 162 21.34 -41.66 14.20
CA LYS A 162 22.08 -40.77 15.10
C LYS A 162 21.91 -39.31 14.76
N LEU A 163 21.07 -38.97 13.77
CA LEU A 163 20.95 -37.60 13.28
C LEU A 163 20.33 -36.71 14.35
N GLN A 164 21.00 -35.61 14.67
CA GLN A 164 20.60 -34.63 15.67
C GLN A 164 20.20 -33.30 15.02
N SER A 165 20.83 -32.94 13.91
CA SER A 165 20.51 -31.71 13.17
C SER A 165 20.50 -31.97 11.66
N LEU A 166 19.40 -31.54 11.03
CA LEU A 166 19.24 -31.53 9.57
C LEU A 166 18.96 -30.09 9.10
N ASN A 167 19.91 -29.51 8.37
CA ASN A 167 19.80 -28.15 7.85
C ASN A 167 19.90 -28.12 6.31
N LEU A 168 18.79 -27.80 5.66
CA LEU A 168 18.63 -27.66 4.21
C LEU A 168 18.19 -26.24 3.80
N TRP A 169 18.33 -25.27 4.71
CA TRP A 169 17.88 -23.89 4.50
C TRP A 169 18.42 -23.26 3.22
N GLY A 170 17.60 -22.47 2.51
CA GLY A 170 18.09 -21.63 1.41
C GLY A 170 18.55 -22.45 0.21
N ASN A 171 17.66 -23.31 -0.28
CA ASN A 171 17.87 -24.17 -1.46
C ASN A 171 16.60 -24.14 -2.34
N GLN A 172 16.55 -25.02 -3.34
CA GLN A 172 15.43 -25.16 -4.27
C GLN A 172 14.68 -26.50 -4.08
N PHE A 173 14.72 -27.09 -2.87
CA PHE A 173 13.99 -28.33 -2.61
C PHE A 173 12.48 -28.13 -2.76
N SER A 174 11.80 -29.09 -3.38
CA SER A 174 10.36 -29.04 -3.69
C SER A 174 9.63 -30.30 -3.22
N GLY A 175 8.31 -30.37 -3.42
CA GLY A 175 7.48 -31.47 -2.93
C GLY A 175 7.20 -31.38 -1.42
N SER A 176 6.77 -32.48 -0.81
CA SER A 176 6.44 -32.56 0.62
C SER A 176 7.61 -33.02 1.47
N ILE A 177 7.56 -32.81 2.79
CA ILE A 177 8.52 -33.39 3.74
C ILE A 177 8.33 -34.92 3.79
N PRO A 178 9.37 -35.73 3.52
CA PRO A 178 9.31 -37.18 3.64
C PRO A 178 8.84 -37.66 5.01
N THR A 179 7.88 -38.58 5.05
CA THR A 179 7.41 -39.14 6.33
C THR A 179 8.47 -39.93 7.08
N THR A 180 9.51 -40.41 6.38
CA THR A 180 10.63 -41.17 6.96
C THR A 180 11.50 -40.32 7.88
N ILE A 181 11.60 -39.01 7.67
CA ILE A 181 12.35 -38.08 8.55
C ILE A 181 11.79 -38.10 9.98
N PHE A 182 10.50 -38.36 10.13
CA PHE A 182 9.84 -38.40 11.44
C PHE A 182 10.06 -39.72 12.22
N ASN A 183 10.91 -40.62 11.70
CA ASN A 183 11.41 -41.78 12.45
C ASN A 183 12.71 -41.47 13.22
N LEU A 184 13.27 -40.26 13.06
CA LEU A 184 14.56 -39.87 13.63
C LEU A 184 14.42 -39.42 15.09
N SER A 185 14.29 -40.38 16.01
CA SER A 185 14.05 -40.10 17.44
C SER A 185 15.14 -39.27 18.14
N THR A 186 16.33 -39.12 17.56
CA THR A 186 17.42 -38.30 18.09
C THR A 186 17.44 -36.87 17.56
N LEU A 187 16.54 -36.51 16.63
CA LEU A 187 16.55 -35.22 15.95
C LEU A 187 16.13 -34.11 16.90
N GLN A 188 16.99 -33.09 17.03
CA GLN A 188 16.79 -31.93 17.90
C GLN A 188 16.47 -30.67 17.10
N GLU A 189 16.95 -30.60 15.86
CA GLU A 189 16.75 -29.44 14.99
C GLU A 189 16.47 -29.87 13.55
N ILE A 190 15.42 -29.28 12.98
CA ILE A 190 15.12 -29.37 11.55
C ILE A 190 14.99 -27.97 10.98
N ASN A 191 15.82 -27.66 9.99
CA ASN A 191 15.80 -26.38 9.30
C ASN A 191 15.62 -26.56 7.79
N LEU A 192 14.41 -26.24 7.32
CA LEU A 192 13.99 -26.32 5.92
C LEU A 192 13.52 -24.96 5.39
N ASN A 193 13.91 -23.86 6.05
CA ASN A 193 13.52 -22.51 5.64
C ASN A 193 13.89 -22.24 4.17
N ASN A 194 13.22 -21.29 3.52
CA ASN A 194 13.59 -20.74 2.21
C ASN A 194 13.82 -21.84 1.17
N ASN A 195 12.76 -22.61 0.90
CA ASN A 195 12.73 -23.66 -0.12
C ASN A 195 11.40 -23.55 -0.90
N GLN A 196 11.10 -24.55 -1.73
CA GLN A 196 9.85 -24.65 -2.50
C GLN A 196 8.95 -25.78 -2.00
N LEU A 197 9.06 -26.16 -0.73
CA LEU A 197 8.30 -27.27 -0.14
C LEU A 197 6.81 -26.94 -0.07
N SER A 198 5.95 -27.93 -0.23
CA SER A 198 4.49 -27.76 -0.34
C SER A 198 3.73 -28.91 0.33
N GLY A 199 2.41 -28.79 0.40
CA GLY A 199 1.54 -29.74 1.09
C GLY A 199 1.43 -29.43 2.59
N GLY A 200 0.86 -30.37 3.36
CA GLY A 200 0.76 -30.24 4.81
C GLY A 200 2.05 -30.61 5.54
N ILE A 201 2.26 -30.05 6.73
CA ILE A 201 3.29 -30.56 7.64
C ILE A 201 2.82 -31.96 8.11
N PRO A 202 3.61 -33.03 7.92
CA PRO A 202 3.14 -34.38 8.22
C PRO A 202 2.79 -34.60 9.69
N ARG A 203 1.63 -35.21 9.97
CA ARG A 203 1.15 -35.52 11.34
C ARG A 203 2.15 -36.32 12.18
N LYS A 204 3.00 -37.13 11.54
CA LYS A 204 4.08 -37.88 12.21
C LYS A 204 5.12 -36.98 12.89
N ILE A 205 5.09 -35.66 12.69
CA ILE A 205 5.94 -34.71 13.40
C ILE A 205 5.89 -34.88 14.92
N GLY A 206 4.75 -35.29 15.48
CA GLY A 206 4.60 -35.58 16.90
C GLY A 206 5.47 -36.73 17.42
N ASN A 207 6.08 -37.55 16.56
CA ASN A 207 6.99 -38.63 16.96
C ASN A 207 8.40 -38.13 17.33
N LEU A 208 8.76 -36.89 16.98
CA LEU A 208 10.10 -36.33 17.18
C LEU A 208 10.25 -35.67 18.55
N THR A 209 10.11 -36.44 19.63
CA THR A 209 10.03 -35.91 21.01
C THR A 209 11.30 -35.21 21.52
N MET A 210 12.44 -35.36 20.84
CA MET A 210 13.68 -34.61 21.17
C MET A 210 13.81 -33.26 20.44
N LEU A 211 12.84 -32.92 19.59
CA LEU A 211 12.90 -31.74 18.74
C LEU A 211 12.74 -30.47 19.58
N LYS A 212 13.69 -29.55 19.42
CA LYS A 212 13.72 -28.25 20.12
C LYS A 212 13.42 -27.09 19.19
N ARG A 213 13.80 -27.20 17.91
CA ARG A 213 13.70 -26.11 16.94
C ARG A 213 13.18 -26.59 15.61
N ILE A 214 12.12 -25.93 15.13
CA ILE A 214 11.43 -26.23 13.89
C ILE A 214 11.45 -24.98 13.01
N TYR A 215 12.17 -25.02 11.89
CA TYR A 215 12.24 -23.93 10.94
C TYR A 215 11.71 -24.35 9.57
N LEU A 216 10.51 -23.87 9.22
CA LEU A 216 9.75 -24.23 8.01
C LEU A 216 9.28 -23.01 7.20
N SER A 217 9.85 -21.85 7.48
CA SER A 217 9.45 -20.54 6.95
C SER A 217 9.82 -20.34 5.49
N HIS A 218 9.13 -19.44 4.78
CA HIS A 218 9.37 -19.16 3.36
C HIS A 218 9.30 -20.44 2.50
N ASN A 219 8.15 -21.11 2.56
CA ASN A 219 7.80 -22.30 1.78
C ASN A 219 6.34 -22.15 1.29
N LYS A 220 5.69 -23.26 0.92
CA LYS A 220 4.30 -23.32 0.44
C LYS A 220 3.46 -24.31 1.27
N PHE A 221 3.74 -24.45 2.58
CA PHE A 221 2.96 -25.33 3.46
C PHE A 221 1.53 -24.84 3.64
N THR A 222 0.56 -25.75 3.70
CA THR A 222 -0.88 -25.41 3.71
C THR A 222 -1.59 -25.63 5.04
N GLU A 223 -1.03 -26.46 5.93
CA GLU A 223 -1.65 -26.80 7.22
C GLU A 223 -0.60 -27.08 8.32
N ILE A 224 -0.98 -26.79 9.57
CA ILE A 224 -0.28 -27.21 10.79
C ILE A 224 -1.07 -28.38 11.40
N PRO A 225 -0.48 -29.58 11.61
CA PRO A 225 -1.16 -30.71 12.21
C PRO A 225 -1.33 -30.54 13.72
N ASN A 226 -2.39 -31.11 14.30
CA ASN A 226 -2.63 -31.08 15.75
C ASN A 226 -1.50 -31.75 16.55
N GLU A 227 -0.88 -32.78 15.97
CA GLU A 227 0.18 -33.59 16.56
C GLU A 227 1.47 -32.80 16.82
N ILE A 228 1.63 -31.59 16.25
CA ILE A 228 2.77 -30.73 16.57
C ILE A 228 2.80 -30.35 18.07
N GLY A 229 1.62 -30.30 18.71
CA GLY A 229 1.51 -30.01 20.14
C GLY A 229 1.92 -31.15 21.06
N PHE A 230 2.29 -32.32 20.53
CA PHE A 230 2.91 -33.40 21.32
C PHE A 230 4.39 -33.16 21.59
N LEU A 231 4.97 -32.12 20.99
CA LEU A 231 6.38 -31.79 21.11
C LEU A 231 6.61 -30.84 22.30
N ASP A 232 6.75 -31.43 23.48
CA ASP A 232 6.90 -30.72 24.75
C ASP A 232 8.25 -29.99 24.92
N GLN A 233 9.28 -30.33 24.15
CA GLN A 233 10.61 -29.71 24.21
C GLN A 233 10.84 -28.57 23.19
N VAL A 234 9.85 -28.29 22.33
CA VAL A 234 10.03 -27.26 21.30
C VAL A 234 10.05 -25.87 21.93
N GLU A 235 11.17 -25.19 21.73
CA GLU A 235 11.41 -23.82 22.16
C GLU A 235 10.99 -22.84 21.05
N HIS A 236 11.30 -23.21 19.80
CA HIS A 236 11.19 -22.34 18.63
C HIS A 236 10.35 -22.98 17.51
N LEU A 237 9.23 -22.35 17.15
CA LEU A 237 8.39 -22.73 16.02
C LEU A 237 8.30 -21.60 14.99
N PHE A 238 8.98 -21.77 13.85
CA PHE A 238 9.04 -20.81 12.75
C PHE A 238 8.34 -21.33 11.50
N VAL A 239 7.11 -20.85 11.25
CA VAL A 239 6.29 -21.24 10.08
C VAL A 239 5.84 -20.03 9.24
N GLN A 240 6.54 -18.89 9.37
CA GLN A 240 6.16 -17.65 8.68
C GLN A 240 6.30 -17.73 7.15
N VAL A 241 5.52 -16.94 6.44
CA VAL A 241 5.56 -16.81 4.97
C VAL A 241 5.36 -18.18 4.30
N ASN A 242 4.18 -18.74 4.51
CA ASN A 242 3.70 -19.98 3.91
C ASN A 242 2.29 -19.77 3.34
N ALA A 243 1.62 -20.84 2.92
CA ALA A 243 0.22 -20.84 2.47
C ALA A 243 -0.71 -21.43 3.55
N LEU A 244 -0.34 -21.32 4.85
CA LEU A 244 -1.12 -21.91 5.93
C LEU A 244 -2.48 -21.24 6.03
N LYS A 245 -3.54 -22.02 6.15
CA LYS A 245 -4.92 -21.53 6.18
C LYS A 245 -5.76 -22.18 7.27
N GLY A 246 -6.90 -21.58 7.57
CA GLY A 246 -7.82 -22.05 8.61
C GLY A 246 -7.32 -21.76 10.02
N HIS A 247 -7.88 -22.48 10.99
CA HIS A 247 -7.58 -22.25 12.41
C HIS A 247 -6.23 -22.83 12.81
N VAL A 248 -5.54 -22.14 13.72
CA VAL A 248 -4.35 -22.70 14.38
C VAL A 248 -4.81 -23.79 15.35
N PRO A 249 -4.24 -25.01 15.29
CA PRO A 249 -4.52 -26.06 16.27
C PRO A 249 -4.39 -25.58 17.72
N ALA A 250 -5.40 -25.84 18.55
CA ALA A 250 -5.38 -25.46 19.96
C ALA A 250 -4.18 -26.04 20.72
N SER A 251 -3.67 -27.20 20.27
CA SER A 251 -2.50 -27.87 20.83
C SER A 251 -1.21 -27.04 20.72
N VAL A 252 -1.06 -26.18 19.69
CA VAL A 252 0.08 -25.25 19.57
C VAL A 252 0.13 -24.28 20.73
N PHE A 253 -1.03 -23.83 21.21
CA PHE A 253 -1.14 -22.93 22.35
C PHE A 253 -0.99 -23.61 23.71
N ASN A 254 -0.67 -24.92 23.73
CA ASN A 254 -0.41 -25.69 24.96
C ASN A 254 1.04 -26.16 25.11
N MET A 255 1.94 -25.69 24.24
CA MET A 255 3.35 -26.07 24.23
C MET A 255 4.15 -25.20 25.22
N SER A 256 4.19 -25.59 26.49
CA SER A 256 4.73 -24.77 27.60
C SER A 256 6.18 -24.32 27.43
N SER A 257 6.99 -25.04 26.66
CA SER A 257 8.40 -24.72 26.41
C SER A 257 8.63 -23.64 25.35
N LEU A 258 7.58 -23.23 24.62
CA LEU A 258 7.71 -22.22 23.57
C LEU A 258 8.15 -20.87 24.14
N THR A 259 9.26 -20.36 23.61
CA THR A 259 9.76 -19.00 23.88
C THR A 259 9.48 -18.07 22.72
N ILE A 260 9.44 -18.60 21.49
CA ILE A 260 9.16 -17.86 20.27
C ILE A 260 8.10 -18.58 19.44
N LEU A 261 6.97 -17.91 19.23
CA LEU A 261 5.89 -18.35 18.35
C LEU A 261 5.64 -17.32 17.26
N THR A 262 5.91 -17.69 16.00
CA THR A 262 5.66 -16.81 14.85
C THR A 262 4.88 -17.53 13.75
N LEU A 263 3.71 -16.96 13.44
CA LEU A 263 2.77 -17.40 12.42
C LEU A 263 2.65 -16.36 11.28
N TYR A 264 3.56 -15.38 11.24
CA TYR A 264 3.49 -14.21 10.36
C TYR A 264 3.34 -14.54 8.88
N GLY A 265 2.54 -13.77 8.15
CA GLY A 265 2.50 -13.84 6.69
C GLY A 265 1.90 -15.14 6.16
N ASN A 266 0.72 -15.51 6.65
CA ASN A 266 -0.04 -16.67 6.22
C ASN A 266 -1.50 -16.26 5.95
N SER A 267 -2.39 -17.23 5.76
CA SER A 267 -3.86 -17.04 5.63
C SER A 267 -4.60 -17.70 6.79
N LEU A 268 -4.02 -17.71 7.99
CA LEU A 268 -4.62 -18.29 9.19
C LEU A 268 -5.78 -17.42 9.68
N SER A 269 -6.83 -18.05 10.19
CA SER A 269 -8.09 -17.40 10.57
C SER A 269 -8.58 -17.85 11.95
N GLY A 270 -9.64 -17.20 12.44
CA GLY A 270 -10.27 -17.48 13.73
C GLY A 270 -9.65 -16.70 14.89
N GLY A 271 -10.27 -16.81 16.06
CA GLY A 271 -9.82 -16.11 17.27
C GLY A 271 -8.61 -16.77 17.94
N LEU A 272 -7.81 -15.96 18.64
CA LEU A 272 -6.78 -16.47 19.55
C LEU A 272 -7.40 -16.90 20.89
N PRO A 273 -6.90 -17.97 21.53
CA PRO A 273 -7.46 -18.45 22.80
C PRO A 273 -7.22 -17.46 23.94
N ASP A 274 -8.26 -17.23 24.74
CA ASP A 274 -8.22 -16.26 25.85
C ASP A 274 -7.13 -16.59 26.90
N ASN A 275 -6.87 -17.88 27.13
CA ASN A 275 -5.95 -18.42 28.11
C ASN A 275 -4.52 -18.66 27.60
N ILE A 276 -4.11 -18.05 26.49
CA ILE A 276 -2.81 -18.30 25.83
C ILE A 276 -1.61 -18.23 26.81
N CYS A 277 -1.55 -17.24 27.69
CA CYS A 277 -0.44 -17.07 28.63
C CYS A 277 -0.51 -17.98 29.87
N GLN A 278 -1.64 -18.65 30.12
CA GLN A 278 -1.71 -19.68 31.16
C GLN A 278 -0.98 -20.95 30.70
N HIS A 279 -0.94 -21.18 29.40
CA HIS A 279 -0.36 -22.38 28.79
C HIS A 279 1.01 -22.14 28.14
N LEU A 280 1.35 -20.89 27.79
CA LEU A 280 2.64 -20.49 27.25
C LEU A 280 3.40 -19.54 28.22
N PRO A 281 3.76 -19.99 29.44
CA PRO A 281 4.32 -19.10 30.46
C PRO A 281 5.72 -18.56 30.10
N SER A 282 6.47 -19.26 29.25
CA SER A 282 7.83 -18.90 28.84
C SER A 282 7.89 -18.04 27.57
N LEU A 283 6.74 -17.63 27.03
CA LEU A 283 6.67 -16.91 25.76
C LEU A 283 7.31 -15.52 25.87
N GLN A 284 8.33 -15.28 25.03
CA GLN A 284 9.06 -14.02 24.94
C GLN A 284 8.72 -13.25 23.68
N LYS A 285 8.45 -13.93 22.56
CA LYS A 285 8.14 -13.29 21.28
C LYS A 285 6.93 -13.96 20.63
N ALA A 286 5.91 -13.16 20.35
CA ALA A 286 4.70 -13.58 19.67
C ALA A 286 4.48 -12.73 18.41
N ASN A 287 4.43 -13.37 17.24
CA ASN A 287 4.15 -12.69 15.98
C ASN A 287 3.04 -13.40 15.18
N PHE A 288 1.87 -12.79 15.18
CA PHE A 288 0.66 -13.25 14.49
C PHE A 288 0.31 -12.36 13.28
N GLY A 289 1.15 -11.37 12.95
CA GLY A 289 0.82 -10.36 11.95
C GLY A 289 0.64 -10.89 10.53
N ARG A 290 -0.05 -10.14 9.66
CA ARG A 290 -0.31 -10.47 8.25
C ARG A 290 -0.98 -11.83 8.10
N ASN A 291 -2.16 -11.96 8.70
CA ASN A 291 -3.05 -13.12 8.65
C ASN A 291 -4.52 -12.65 8.56
N GLN A 292 -5.48 -13.53 8.83
CA GLN A 292 -6.91 -13.27 8.86
C GLN A 292 -7.49 -13.56 10.26
N PHE A 293 -6.68 -13.43 11.33
CA PHE A 293 -7.16 -13.64 12.69
C PHE A 293 -8.23 -12.60 13.05
N ASP A 294 -9.29 -13.02 13.73
CA ASP A 294 -10.45 -12.20 14.06
C ASP A 294 -10.80 -12.28 15.56
N GLY A 295 -11.93 -11.69 15.93
CA GLY A 295 -12.38 -11.62 17.32
C GLY A 295 -11.57 -10.62 18.17
N PRO A 296 -11.84 -10.56 19.48
CA PRO A 296 -11.15 -9.64 20.37
C PRO A 296 -9.72 -10.07 20.70
N LEU A 297 -8.88 -9.11 21.11
CA LEU A 297 -7.58 -9.42 21.71
C LEU A 297 -7.78 -10.28 22.98
N PRO A 298 -7.05 -11.40 23.14
CA PRO A 298 -7.21 -12.27 24.31
C PRO A 298 -6.98 -11.51 25.62
N SER A 299 -7.94 -11.59 26.55
CA SER A 299 -7.90 -10.81 27.79
C SER A 299 -6.77 -11.23 28.72
N LYS A 300 -6.32 -12.50 28.64
CA LYS A 300 -5.18 -12.98 29.42
C LYS A 300 -3.85 -12.94 28.69
N LEU A 301 -3.79 -12.46 27.44
CA LEU A 301 -2.51 -12.24 26.72
C LEU A 301 -1.55 -11.35 27.51
N TRP A 302 -2.12 -10.42 28.28
CA TRP A 302 -1.36 -9.46 29.08
C TRP A 302 -0.77 -10.06 30.38
N HIS A 303 -0.94 -11.37 30.62
CA HIS A 303 -0.30 -12.10 31.72
C HIS A 303 1.04 -12.74 31.31
N CYS A 304 1.43 -12.69 30.04
CA CYS A 304 2.74 -13.16 29.58
C CYS A 304 3.86 -12.21 30.07
N LYS A 305 4.24 -12.29 31.34
CA LYS A 305 5.19 -11.34 31.97
C LYS A 305 6.60 -11.34 31.38
N HIS A 306 6.97 -12.38 30.64
CA HIS A 306 8.25 -12.50 29.95
C HIS A 306 8.21 -12.00 28.50
N LEU A 307 7.06 -11.49 28.03
CA LEU A 307 6.90 -11.05 26.65
C LEU A 307 7.72 -9.79 26.39
N LEU A 308 8.64 -9.89 25.45
CA LEU A 308 9.50 -8.82 24.96
C LEU A 308 8.91 -8.16 23.71
N ALA A 309 8.28 -8.95 22.83
CA ALA A 309 7.70 -8.44 21.59
C ALA A 309 6.36 -9.10 21.24
N LEU A 310 5.36 -8.26 20.99
CA LEU A 310 4.04 -8.65 20.51
C LEU A 310 3.74 -7.98 19.16
N ARG A 311 3.51 -8.78 18.12
CA ARG A 311 3.17 -8.28 16.78
C ARG A 311 1.91 -8.97 16.28
N MET A 312 0.86 -8.21 16.05
CA MET A 312 -0.46 -8.67 15.61
C MET A 312 -1.00 -7.85 14.42
N SER A 313 -0.14 -7.03 13.82
CA SER A 313 -0.50 -6.09 12.75
C SER A 313 -1.09 -6.77 11.52
N VAL A 314 -1.96 -6.09 10.78
CA VAL A 314 -2.55 -6.58 9.52
C VAL A 314 -3.33 -7.88 9.76
N ASN A 315 -4.43 -7.76 10.50
CA ASN A 315 -5.39 -8.82 10.81
C ASN A 315 -6.80 -8.19 10.94
N ASN A 316 -7.78 -8.97 11.39
CA ASN A 316 -9.16 -8.55 11.61
C ASN A 316 -9.51 -8.50 13.12
N PHE A 317 -8.53 -8.28 14.01
CA PHE A 317 -8.81 -8.19 15.45
C PHE A 317 -9.73 -7.01 15.76
N SER A 318 -10.66 -7.21 16.68
CA SER A 318 -11.72 -6.26 17.04
C SER A 318 -11.77 -6.01 18.55
N GLY A 319 -12.72 -5.20 19.01
CA GLY A 319 -12.86 -4.87 20.43
C GLY A 319 -11.80 -3.89 20.93
N SER A 320 -11.79 -3.64 22.23
CA SER A 320 -10.91 -2.64 22.86
C SER A 320 -9.55 -3.17 23.26
N ILE A 321 -8.54 -2.31 23.27
CA ILE A 321 -7.24 -2.58 23.91
C ILE A 321 -7.45 -2.63 25.43
N PRO A 322 -7.25 -3.78 26.11
CA PRO A 322 -7.52 -3.88 27.55
C PRO A 322 -6.49 -3.13 28.38
N LYS A 323 -6.93 -2.50 29.49
CA LYS A 323 -6.05 -1.83 30.47
C LYS A 323 -4.93 -2.71 31.03
N TYR A 324 -5.13 -4.02 31.05
CA TYR A 324 -4.13 -4.97 31.52
C TYR A 324 -2.86 -5.01 30.68
N ILE A 325 -2.84 -4.35 29.50
CA ILE A 325 -1.62 -4.16 28.70
C ILE A 325 -0.44 -3.63 29.52
N GLY A 326 -0.68 -2.78 30.53
CA GLY A 326 0.35 -2.26 31.44
C GLY A 326 1.06 -3.33 32.28
N ASN A 327 0.55 -4.56 32.36
CA ASN A 327 1.19 -5.67 33.06
C ASN A 327 2.41 -6.24 32.33
N LEU A 328 2.59 -5.92 31.04
CA LEU A 328 3.69 -6.43 30.21
C LEU A 328 4.99 -5.66 30.43
N THR A 329 5.46 -5.56 31.67
CA THR A 329 6.53 -4.61 32.05
C THR A 329 7.90 -4.86 31.38
N GLN A 330 8.14 -6.03 30.77
CA GLN A 330 9.36 -6.34 30.00
C GLN A 330 9.24 -6.05 28.50
N VAL A 331 8.05 -5.67 28.02
CA VAL A 331 7.80 -5.50 26.58
C VAL A 331 8.53 -4.29 26.04
N THR A 332 9.20 -4.48 24.90
CA THR A 332 9.90 -3.43 24.17
C THR A 332 9.20 -3.07 22.88
N THR A 333 8.40 -3.99 22.31
CA THR A 333 7.68 -3.75 21.05
C THR A 333 6.25 -4.25 21.10
N ILE A 334 5.30 -3.37 20.77
CA ILE A 334 3.89 -3.70 20.57
C ILE A 334 3.41 -3.13 19.23
N TYR A 335 3.07 -4.02 18.29
CA TYR A 335 2.46 -3.64 17.02
C TYR A 335 1.09 -4.29 16.86
N LEU A 336 0.03 -3.46 16.83
CA LEU A 336 -1.38 -3.82 16.65
C LEU A 336 -2.01 -3.05 15.46
N ASP A 337 -1.19 -2.40 14.63
CA ASP A 337 -1.65 -1.58 13.52
C ASP A 337 -2.39 -2.38 12.43
N ASN A 338 -3.24 -1.72 11.64
CA ASN A 338 -4.02 -2.34 10.57
C ASN A 338 -4.91 -3.48 11.10
N ASN A 339 -5.85 -3.13 12.00
CA ASN A 339 -6.85 -4.02 12.56
C ASN A 339 -8.20 -3.28 12.68
N ASN A 340 -9.20 -3.90 13.30
CA ASN A 340 -10.52 -3.33 13.54
C ASN A 340 -10.73 -2.97 15.03
N LEU A 341 -9.66 -2.61 15.76
CA LEU A 341 -9.73 -2.31 17.20
C LEU A 341 -10.53 -1.03 17.45
N THR A 342 -11.34 -1.03 18.52
CA THR A 342 -12.26 0.05 18.90
C THR A 342 -11.96 0.56 20.31
N GLY A 343 -12.73 1.53 20.81
CA GLY A 343 -12.56 2.05 22.17
C GLY A 343 -11.42 3.05 22.29
N THR A 344 -10.99 3.31 23.53
CA THR A 344 -9.94 4.30 23.82
C THR A 344 -8.57 3.66 24.00
N ILE A 345 -7.52 4.46 23.88
CA ILE A 345 -6.16 4.05 24.25
C ILE A 345 -6.07 4.06 25.80
N PRO A 346 -5.73 2.93 26.45
CA PRO A 346 -5.65 2.88 27.91
C PRO A 346 -4.44 3.66 28.46
N ASN A 347 -4.62 4.33 29.61
CA ASN A 347 -3.56 5.11 30.26
C ASN A 347 -2.40 4.23 30.73
N GLU A 348 -2.69 2.95 31.04
CA GLU A 348 -1.77 1.92 31.52
C GLU A 348 -0.68 1.55 30.51
N ILE A 349 -0.80 1.95 29.23
CA ILE A 349 0.35 1.87 28.30
C ILE A 349 1.53 2.68 28.84
N GLY A 350 1.27 3.77 29.56
CA GLY A 350 2.30 4.57 30.24
C GLY A 350 3.09 3.80 31.31
N ASP A 351 2.61 2.65 31.78
CA ASP A 351 3.31 1.83 32.77
C ASP A 351 4.44 0.97 32.13
N LEU A 352 4.49 0.91 30.80
CA LEU A 352 5.44 0.11 30.03
C LEU A 352 6.79 0.83 29.87
N GLN A 353 7.54 0.94 30.96
CA GLN A 353 8.79 1.72 31.02
C GLN A 353 9.93 1.21 30.12
N ASN A 354 9.84 -0.02 29.60
CA ASN A 354 10.80 -0.60 28.65
C ASN A 354 10.34 -0.50 27.19
N LEU A 355 9.18 0.11 26.92
CA LEU A 355 8.60 0.15 25.58
C LEU A 355 9.38 1.08 24.67
N GLU A 356 10.01 0.51 23.65
CA GLU A 356 10.80 1.21 22.64
C GLU A 356 9.96 1.57 21.41
N ALA A 357 8.99 0.73 21.04
CA ALA A 357 8.18 0.92 19.85
C ALA A 357 6.71 0.52 20.06
N LEU A 358 5.80 1.45 19.76
CA LEU A 358 4.36 1.26 19.80
C LEU A 358 3.73 1.65 18.46
N SER A 359 3.01 0.73 17.84
CA SER A 359 2.18 1.04 16.67
C SER A 359 0.78 0.47 16.82
N ILE A 360 -0.22 1.34 16.78
CA ILE A 360 -1.66 0.99 16.79
C ILE A 360 -2.41 1.72 15.67
N GLN A 361 -1.67 2.12 14.62
CA GLN A 361 -2.20 2.90 13.49
C GLN A 361 -3.25 2.11 12.71
N PHE A 362 -4.08 2.80 11.92
CA PHE A 362 -5.07 2.15 11.05
C PHE A 362 -6.00 1.21 11.83
N ASN A 363 -6.71 1.78 12.80
CA ASN A 363 -7.74 1.12 13.61
C ASN A 363 -8.93 2.10 13.78
N ASN A 364 -9.93 1.71 14.58
CA ASN A 364 -11.10 2.53 14.90
C ASN A 364 -11.05 3.05 16.35
N LEU A 365 -9.86 3.35 16.87
CA LEU A 365 -9.69 3.88 18.23
C LEU A 365 -10.16 5.33 18.28
N HIS A 366 -10.79 5.74 19.38
CA HIS A 366 -11.28 7.10 19.57
C HIS A 366 -10.90 7.67 20.94
N GLY A 367 -11.23 8.93 21.16
CA GLY A 367 -10.92 9.64 22.40
C GLY A 367 -9.52 10.25 22.40
N LEU A 368 -9.04 10.61 23.59
CA LEU A 368 -7.78 11.34 23.76
C LEU A 368 -6.57 10.41 23.70
N ILE A 369 -5.42 10.95 23.28
CA ILE A 369 -4.12 10.30 23.48
C ILE A 369 -3.72 10.46 24.95
N PRO A 370 -3.52 9.37 25.72
CA PRO A 370 -3.03 9.44 27.10
C PRO A 370 -1.69 10.16 27.21
N ALA A 371 -1.63 11.20 28.06
CA ALA A 371 -0.38 11.92 28.30
C ALA A 371 0.71 11.02 28.90
N SER A 372 0.33 9.95 29.60
CA SER A 372 1.24 8.97 30.21
C SER A 372 2.14 8.26 29.18
N ILE A 373 1.70 8.12 27.92
CA ILE A 373 2.52 7.53 26.84
C ILE A 373 3.78 8.37 26.58
N PHE A 374 3.68 9.69 26.73
CA PHE A 374 4.80 10.60 26.55
C PHE A 374 5.73 10.68 27.76
N ASN A 375 5.50 9.90 28.82
CA ASN A 375 6.43 9.75 29.95
C ASN A 375 7.34 8.52 29.82
N ILE A 376 7.19 7.74 28.75
CA ILE A 376 8.00 6.54 28.51
C ILE A 376 9.34 6.98 27.91
N SER A 377 10.37 7.12 28.74
CA SER A 377 11.66 7.66 28.29
C SER A 377 12.40 6.76 27.27
N THR A 378 12.06 5.48 27.20
CA THR A 378 12.63 4.49 26.26
C THR A 378 11.99 4.53 24.87
N ILE A 379 10.85 5.21 24.70
CA ILE A 379 10.12 5.20 23.43
C ILE A 379 10.92 5.89 22.33
N THR A 380 11.02 5.21 21.19
CA THR A 380 11.73 5.66 19.98
C THR A 380 10.75 5.85 18.82
N ASP A 381 9.79 4.94 18.64
CA ASP A 381 8.79 5.02 17.58
C ASP A 381 7.37 4.95 18.17
N LEU A 382 6.58 5.99 17.91
CA LEU A 382 5.20 6.09 18.37
C LEU A 382 4.26 6.35 17.19
N GLY A 383 3.49 5.33 16.81
CA GLY A 383 2.49 5.40 15.74
C GLY A 383 1.07 5.20 16.23
N LEU A 384 0.27 6.26 16.23
CA LEU A 384 -1.14 6.26 16.66
C LEU A 384 -2.10 6.77 15.58
N GLY A 385 -1.59 7.28 14.44
CA GLY A 385 -2.38 7.85 13.35
C GLY A 385 -3.38 6.90 12.68
N PHE A 386 -4.24 7.44 11.82
CA PHE A 386 -5.29 6.73 11.09
C PHE A 386 -6.24 6.02 12.06
N ASN A 387 -6.76 6.81 12.99
CA ASN A 387 -7.74 6.47 14.02
C ASN A 387 -8.68 7.68 14.21
N MET A 388 -9.75 7.54 15.00
CA MET A 388 -10.67 8.64 15.37
C MET A 388 -10.22 9.36 16.65
N LEU A 389 -8.91 9.55 16.83
CA LEU A 389 -8.33 10.17 18.03
C LEU A 389 -8.53 11.69 18.00
N SER A 390 -8.84 12.29 19.15
CA SER A 390 -9.13 13.72 19.25
C SER A 390 -8.39 14.40 20.41
N GLY A 391 -8.59 15.71 20.55
CA GLY A 391 -7.94 16.54 21.56
C GLY A 391 -6.56 17.05 21.14
N SER A 392 -5.86 17.67 22.09
CA SER A 392 -4.57 18.32 21.87
C SER A 392 -3.40 17.47 22.35
N LEU A 393 -2.23 17.69 21.76
CA LEU A 393 -0.99 17.09 22.22
C LEU A 393 -0.47 17.78 23.51
N PRO A 394 0.13 17.04 24.45
CA PRO A 394 0.77 17.64 25.62
C PRO A 394 1.92 18.58 25.24
N ALA A 395 2.09 19.68 25.99
CA ALA A 395 3.11 20.69 25.69
C ALA A 395 4.57 20.18 25.82
N ASN A 396 4.80 19.18 26.67
CA ASN A 396 6.13 18.77 27.13
C ASN A 396 6.57 17.39 26.61
N ILE A 397 6.13 16.98 25.40
CA ILE A 397 6.45 15.66 24.84
C ILE A 397 7.95 15.38 24.85
N GLY A 398 8.76 16.33 24.41
CA GLY A 398 10.21 16.15 24.32
C GLY A 398 10.93 15.98 25.67
N LEU A 399 10.30 16.35 26.79
CA LEU A 399 10.87 16.16 28.13
C LEU A 399 10.65 14.73 28.65
N GLY A 400 9.48 14.15 28.40
CA GLY A 400 9.16 12.79 28.87
C GLY A 400 9.60 11.69 27.90
N ALA A 401 9.67 11.98 26.59
CA ALA A 401 10.11 11.08 25.53
C ALA A 401 11.32 11.65 24.76
N PRO A 402 12.49 11.85 25.40
CA PRO A 402 13.64 12.50 24.77
C PRO A 402 14.30 11.66 23.67
N ASN A 403 14.13 10.33 23.69
CA ASN A 403 14.70 9.39 22.73
C ASN A 403 13.83 9.18 21.49
N LEU A 404 12.71 9.92 21.37
CA LEU A 404 11.76 9.78 20.27
C LEU A 404 12.44 10.07 18.92
N GLN A 405 12.36 9.11 18.02
CA GLN A 405 12.89 9.14 16.66
C GLN A 405 11.78 9.32 15.61
N GLY A 406 10.62 8.70 15.84
CA GLY A 406 9.47 8.78 14.94
C GLY A 406 8.16 9.04 15.69
N LEU A 407 7.44 10.10 15.30
CA LEU A 407 6.10 10.42 15.78
C LEU A 407 5.11 10.44 14.61
N TYR A 408 4.22 9.44 14.57
CA TYR A 408 3.28 9.22 13.47
C TYR A 408 1.83 9.32 13.98
N LEU A 409 1.21 10.49 13.79
CA LEU A 409 -0.13 10.84 14.26
C LEU A 409 -1.02 11.35 13.12
N SER A 410 -0.73 10.92 11.88
CA SER A 410 -1.45 11.38 10.70
C SER A 410 -2.86 10.81 10.62
N GLY A 411 -3.82 11.54 10.06
CA GLY A 411 -5.15 10.99 9.76
C GLY A 411 -6.01 10.74 11.00
N SER A 412 -6.10 11.72 11.89
CA SER A 412 -6.93 11.70 13.09
C SER A 412 -7.66 13.05 13.26
N ASP A 413 -8.45 13.19 14.32
CA ASP A 413 -9.17 14.43 14.66
C ASP A 413 -8.40 15.27 15.71
N LEU A 414 -7.06 15.20 15.70
CA LEU A 414 -6.24 15.95 16.66
C LEU A 414 -6.30 17.46 16.37
N SER A 415 -6.26 18.26 17.43
CA SER A 415 -6.48 19.71 17.38
C SER A 415 -5.54 20.47 18.33
N GLY A 416 -5.70 21.80 18.40
CA GLY A 416 -4.83 22.66 19.20
C GLY A 416 -3.53 23.03 18.47
N VAL A 417 -2.52 23.46 19.22
CA VAL A 417 -1.22 23.88 18.69
C VAL A 417 -0.22 22.72 18.67
N ILE A 418 0.73 22.75 17.72
CA ILE A 418 1.86 21.81 17.74
C ILE A 418 2.75 22.18 18.95
N PRO A 419 3.04 21.24 19.86
CA PRO A 419 3.82 21.51 21.06
C PRO A 419 5.31 21.68 20.74
N ASP A 420 6.09 22.14 21.72
CA ASP A 420 7.55 22.19 21.58
C ASP A 420 8.13 20.78 21.63
N LEU A 421 8.84 20.40 20.56
CA LEU A 421 9.49 19.11 20.40
C LEU A 421 11.02 19.21 20.46
N SER A 422 11.58 20.39 20.72
CA SER A 422 13.04 20.63 20.65
C SER A 422 13.86 19.72 21.57
N ASN A 423 13.29 19.28 22.69
CA ASN A 423 13.95 18.35 23.62
C ASN A 423 13.99 16.89 23.12
N ALA A 424 13.17 16.51 22.13
CA ALA A 424 13.28 15.22 21.44
C ALA A 424 14.35 15.29 20.34
N SER A 425 15.60 15.53 20.73
CA SER A 425 16.72 15.79 19.79
C SER A 425 17.04 14.65 18.81
N MET A 426 16.58 13.43 19.09
CA MET A 426 16.72 12.26 18.22
C MET A 426 15.65 12.18 17.12
N LEU A 427 14.70 13.11 17.08
CA LEU A 427 13.55 13.06 16.17
C LEU A 427 13.99 13.15 14.71
N MET A 428 13.70 12.09 13.96
CA MET A 428 13.97 11.97 12.53
C MET A 428 12.70 12.15 11.69
N LYS A 429 11.53 11.74 12.19
CA LYS A 429 10.27 11.83 11.45
C LYS A 429 9.15 12.38 12.32
N LEU A 430 8.49 13.42 11.82
CA LEU A 430 7.30 14.02 12.42
C LEU A 430 6.17 14.06 11.38
N GLU A 431 5.14 13.24 11.59
CA GLU A 431 4.01 13.08 10.66
C GLU A 431 2.68 13.39 11.36
N LEU A 432 2.20 14.63 11.21
CA LEU A 432 0.95 15.14 11.79
C LEU A 432 -0.08 15.52 10.71
N ASN A 433 0.10 15.07 9.47
CA ASN A 433 -0.77 15.43 8.34
C ASN A 433 -2.20 14.88 8.47
N TYR A 434 -3.18 15.53 7.83
CA TYR A 434 -4.60 15.17 7.92
C TYR A 434 -5.10 15.20 9.38
N ASN A 435 -5.03 16.37 10.00
CA ASN A 435 -5.58 16.65 11.33
C ASN A 435 -6.21 18.06 11.33
N SER A 436 -6.61 18.53 12.51
CA SER A 436 -7.17 19.86 12.74
C SER A 436 -6.24 20.77 13.57
N PHE A 437 -4.91 20.61 13.46
CA PHE A 437 -3.97 21.48 14.18
C PHE A 437 -4.05 22.93 13.69
N THR A 438 -3.92 23.86 14.63
CA THR A 438 -4.04 25.31 14.43
C THR A 438 -2.80 26.05 14.94
N GLY A 439 -2.73 27.36 14.70
CA GLY A 439 -1.65 28.20 15.20
C GLY A 439 -0.40 28.11 14.33
N PHE A 440 0.72 28.61 14.87
CA PHE A 440 1.99 28.67 14.14
C PHE A 440 2.77 27.37 14.26
N ILE A 441 3.42 26.97 13.17
CA ILE A 441 4.47 25.94 13.20
C ILE A 441 5.60 26.46 14.11
N PRO A 442 5.94 25.78 15.23
CA PRO A 442 6.92 26.28 16.19
C PRO A 442 8.31 26.45 15.56
N SER A 443 8.93 27.60 15.78
CA SER A 443 10.32 27.84 15.36
C SER A 443 11.31 26.92 16.08
N THR A 444 10.93 26.34 17.22
CA THR A 444 11.77 25.38 17.96
C THR A 444 12.04 24.09 17.19
N LEU A 445 11.24 23.76 16.17
CA LEU A 445 11.54 22.65 15.24
C LEU A 445 12.87 22.85 14.50
N CYS A 446 13.36 24.09 14.40
CA CYS A 446 14.70 24.41 13.89
C CYS A 446 15.84 23.78 14.68
N ALA A 447 15.62 23.44 15.95
CA ALA A 447 16.65 22.81 16.79
C ALA A 447 16.83 21.31 16.45
N LEU A 448 15.89 20.70 15.72
CA LEU A 448 15.89 19.28 15.42
C LEU A 448 16.78 18.96 14.20
N THR A 449 18.10 18.99 14.41
CA THR A 449 19.10 18.80 13.35
C THR A 449 19.10 17.38 12.75
N ASN A 450 18.53 16.39 13.44
CA ASN A 450 18.35 15.03 12.95
C ASN A 450 17.09 14.84 12.10
N LEU A 451 16.22 15.85 12.00
CA LEU A 451 14.94 15.73 11.31
C LEU A 451 15.15 15.47 9.81
N GLN A 452 14.58 14.37 9.33
CA GLN A 452 14.65 13.91 7.93
C GLN A 452 13.32 14.10 7.20
N GLY A 453 12.20 13.99 7.91
CA GLY A 453 10.86 14.15 7.34
C GLY A 453 9.94 14.96 8.24
N LEU A 454 9.39 16.05 7.68
CA LEU A 454 8.36 16.86 8.31
C LEU A 454 7.11 16.88 7.43
N ARG A 455 6.02 16.26 7.92
CA ARG A 455 4.74 16.20 7.22
C ARG A 455 3.63 16.78 8.08
N LEU A 456 3.16 17.96 7.72
CA LEU A 456 2.12 18.71 8.42
C LEU A 456 0.95 19.07 7.48
N SER A 457 0.89 18.46 6.30
CA SER A 457 -0.09 18.79 5.26
C SER A 457 -1.53 18.57 5.71
N ARG A 458 -2.48 19.33 5.16
CA ARG A 458 -3.91 19.27 5.51
C ARG A 458 -4.13 19.45 7.01
N ASN A 459 -3.85 20.68 7.46
CA ASN A 459 -4.15 21.21 8.79
C ASN A 459 -4.58 22.69 8.62
N ASN A 460 -4.75 23.41 9.73
CA ASN A 460 -5.07 24.83 9.76
C ASN A 460 -3.89 25.68 10.30
N LEU A 461 -2.68 25.38 9.85
CA LEU A 461 -1.44 25.97 10.36
C LEU A 461 -1.06 27.27 9.63
N ALA A 462 -0.49 28.20 10.40
CA ALA A 462 0.28 29.34 9.92
C ALA A 462 1.79 29.07 10.10
N ILE A 463 2.64 29.87 9.46
CA ILE A 463 4.09 29.82 9.65
C ILE A 463 4.67 31.21 9.49
N ASP A 464 5.78 31.49 10.18
CA ASP A 464 6.55 32.71 9.98
C ASP A 464 7.64 32.50 8.92
N THR A 465 8.01 33.59 8.22
CA THR A 465 9.04 33.59 7.18
C THR A 465 10.37 33.02 7.68
N SER A 466 10.78 33.37 8.92
CA SER A 466 12.02 32.92 9.54
C SER A 466 12.00 31.42 9.82
N THR A 467 10.89 30.89 10.32
CA THR A 467 10.70 29.46 10.57
C THR A 467 10.80 28.67 9.27
N LEU A 468 10.10 29.09 8.21
CA LEU A 468 10.19 28.41 6.91
C LEU A 468 11.62 28.44 6.34
N SER A 469 12.29 29.59 6.43
CA SER A 469 13.68 29.75 5.97
C SER A 469 14.66 28.82 6.70
N CYS A 470 14.49 28.69 8.00
CA CYS A 470 15.26 27.76 8.81
C CYS A 470 14.99 26.29 8.43
N LEU A 471 13.71 25.88 8.34
CA LEU A 471 13.33 24.50 8.03
C LEU A 471 13.93 24.02 6.70
N VAL A 472 13.91 24.89 5.67
CA VAL A 472 14.47 24.58 4.35
C VAL A 472 15.99 24.36 4.39
N ASN A 473 16.66 24.93 5.39
CA ASN A 473 18.10 24.87 5.58
C ASN A 473 18.55 23.81 6.61
N LEU A 474 17.63 23.02 7.16
CA LEU A 474 18.00 21.90 8.04
C LEU A 474 18.83 20.86 7.27
N ALA A 475 20.03 20.59 7.78
CA ALA A 475 21.06 19.83 7.07
C ALA A 475 20.63 18.40 6.68
N ASN A 476 19.74 17.77 7.47
CA ASN A 476 19.29 16.40 7.24
C ASN A 476 17.88 16.28 6.66
N LEU A 477 17.14 17.39 6.53
CA LEU A 477 15.75 17.35 6.09
C LEU A 477 15.67 16.96 4.61
N ARG A 478 14.97 15.87 4.33
CA ARG A 478 14.74 15.35 2.97
C ARG A 478 13.34 15.65 2.46
N THR A 479 12.36 15.66 3.37
CA THR A 479 10.94 15.83 3.03
C THR A 479 10.33 16.95 3.85
N LEU A 480 9.81 17.98 3.18
CA LEU A 480 9.02 19.07 3.75
C LEU A 480 7.65 19.10 3.07
N GLN A 481 6.61 18.72 3.79
CA GLN A 481 5.23 18.69 3.27
C GLN A 481 4.30 19.51 4.15
N LEU A 482 4.01 20.74 3.70
CA LEU A 482 3.12 21.68 4.40
C LEU A 482 1.85 21.99 3.59
N ALA A 483 1.62 21.29 2.47
CA ALA A 483 0.52 21.53 1.55
C ALA A 483 -0.85 21.55 2.26
N TYR A 484 -1.81 22.31 1.73
CA TYR A 484 -3.15 22.48 2.30
C TYR A 484 -3.11 23.00 3.75
N ASN A 485 -2.42 24.11 3.96
CA ASN A 485 -2.43 24.87 5.21
C ASN A 485 -2.49 26.36 4.86
N PRO A 486 -3.22 27.22 5.59
CA PRO A 486 -3.24 28.66 5.34
C PRO A 486 -1.96 29.35 5.84
N LEU A 487 -0.80 28.97 5.28
CA LEU A 487 0.51 29.48 5.68
C LEU A 487 0.62 31.00 5.50
N ASN A 488 0.03 31.55 4.43
CA ASN A 488 -0.06 32.99 4.16
C ASN A 488 1.29 33.76 4.12
N VAL A 489 2.40 33.05 3.88
CA VAL A 489 3.77 33.63 3.82
C VAL A 489 4.19 34.03 2.40
N ARG A 490 5.12 34.98 2.33
CA ARG A 490 5.85 35.35 1.11
C ARG A 490 6.98 34.36 0.81
N LEU A 491 6.88 33.65 -0.31
CA LEU A 491 7.84 32.61 -0.68
C LEU A 491 9.24 33.18 -0.99
N ASP A 492 9.29 34.37 -1.60
CA ASP A 492 10.52 35.06 -2.03
C ASP A 492 11.46 35.40 -0.86
N ASP A 493 10.92 35.64 0.32
CA ASP A 493 11.72 35.93 1.51
C ASP A 493 12.22 34.65 2.21
N SER A 494 11.40 33.60 2.26
CA SER A 494 11.74 32.35 2.94
C SER A 494 12.84 31.53 2.26
N PHE A 495 12.95 31.60 0.95
CA PHE A 495 13.94 30.83 0.18
C PHE A 495 15.06 31.72 -0.39
N ARG A 496 15.22 32.95 0.13
CA ARG A 496 16.24 33.91 -0.33
C ARG A 496 17.66 33.38 -0.15
N ASN A 497 17.93 32.74 0.98
CA ASN A 497 19.26 32.27 1.41
C ASN A 497 19.27 30.74 1.61
N CYS A 498 18.85 29.98 0.61
CA CYS A 498 18.95 28.51 0.68
C CYS A 498 20.40 28.05 0.55
N SER A 499 20.82 27.19 1.47
CA SER A 499 22.14 26.57 1.50
C SER A 499 22.28 25.51 0.42
N THR A 500 23.43 25.47 -0.25
CA THR A 500 23.81 24.39 -1.17
C THR A 500 24.02 23.04 -0.45
N LEU A 501 24.13 23.06 0.87
CA LEU A 501 24.25 21.86 1.70
C LEU A 501 22.88 21.24 2.05
N SER A 502 21.78 21.83 1.59
CA SER A 502 20.44 21.29 1.84
C SER A 502 20.28 19.91 1.19
N ARG A 503 19.79 18.94 1.98
CA ARG A 503 19.52 17.56 1.55
C ARG A 503 18.06 17.34 1.13
N LEU A 504 17.30 18.42 0.95
CA LEU A 504 15.90 18.36 0.56
C LEU A 504 15.73 17.70 -0.80
N GLN A 505 14.81 16.74 -0.84
CA GLN A 505 14.41 16.00 -2.03
C GLN A 505 12.96 16.30 -2.40
N TYR A 506 12.10 16.56 -1.41
CA TYR A 506 10.68 16.76 -1.62
C TYR A 506 10.21 18.02 -0.90
N ILE A 507 9.78 19.02 -1.66
CA ILE A 507 9.13 20.24 -1.16
C ILE A 507 7.70 20.27 -1.70
N LYS A 508 6.71 20.13 -0.81
CA LYS A 508 5.29 20.21 -1.14
C LYS A 508 4.62 21.32 -0.34
N LEU A 509 4.32 22.43 -1.01
CA LEU A 509 3.70 23.64 -0.47
C LEU A 509 2.45 24.03 -1.28
N SER A 510 1.74 23.04 -1.84
CA SER A 510 0.52 23.29 -2.61
C SER A 510 -0.60 23.85 -1.75
N ASN A 511 -1.46 24.71 -2.30
CA ASN A 511 -2.65 25.20 -1.62
C ASN A 511 -2.33 25.83 -0.24
N CYS A 512 -1.29 26.68 -0.20
CA CYS A 512 -0.78 27.27 1.02
C CYS A 512 -1.10 28.78 1.19
N ASN A 513 -1.87 29.36 0.28
CA ASN A 513 -2.12 30.80 0.17
C ASN A 513 -0.82 31.65 0.10
N MET A 514 0.29 31.07 -0.37
CA MET A 514 1.57 31.76 -0.43
C MET A 514 1.59 32.84 -1.51
N ARG A 515 2.31 33.93 -1.24
CA ARG A 515 2.44 35.10 -2.14
C ARG A 515 3.90 35.34 -2.52
N GLY A 516 4.13 36.34 -3.36
CA GLY A 516 5.48 36.73 -3.80
C GLY A 516 5.92 35.94 -5.03
N ASN A 517 7.20 36.04 -5.36
CA ASN A 517 7.77 35.39 -6.53
C ASN A 517 8.43 34.06 -6.15
N ILE A 518 8.65 33.18 -7.13
CA ILE A 518 9.51 32.01 -6.94
C ILE A 518 10.97 32.52 -6.85
N PRO A 519 11.68 32.37 -5.71
CA PRO A 519 13.02 32.91 -5.56
C PRO A 519 14.08 32.03 -6.24
N ILE A 520 15.12 32.70 -6.72
CA ILE A 520 16.28 32.08 -7.38
C ILE A 520 16.99 31.10 -6.42
N GLY A 521 16.98 31.37 -5.12
CA GLY A 521 17.65 30.57 -4.09
C GLY A 521 17.19 29.10 -4.02
N ILE A 522 15.96 28.76 -4.44
CA ILE A 522 15.49 27.37 -4.54
C ILE A 522 16.45 26.51 -5.39
N SER A 523 17.07 27.14 -6.39
CA SER A 523 18.00 26.48 -7.32
C SER A 523 19.31 26.02 -6.67
N ASN A 524 19.60 26.44 -5.43
CA ASN A 524 20.74 25.95 -4.65
C ASN A 524 20.52 24.53 -4.12
N ILE A 525 19.27 24.05 -4.06
CA ILE A 525 18.91 22.73 -3.54
C ILE A 525 19.03 21.70 -4.68
N SER A 526 20.24 21.41 -5.12
CA SER A 526 20.50 20.54 -6.29
C SER A 526 19.99 19.10 -6.13
N GLY A 527 19.77 18.64 -4.90
CA GLY A 527 19.21 17.33 -4.57
C GLY A 527 17.68 17.20 -4.77
N LEU A 528 16.99 18.28 -5.17
CA LEU A 528 15.54 18.32 -5.23
C LEU A 528 14.98 17.40 -6.33
N VAL A 529 14.05 16.53 -5.96
CA VAL A 529 13.35 15.57 -6.83
C VAL A 529 11.95 16.06 -7.17
N ILE A 530 11.22 16.61 -6.20
CA ILE A 530 9.89 17.17 -6.40
C ILE A 530 9.81 18.59 -5.80
N LEU A 531 9.38 19.54 -6.63
CA LEU A 531 8.97 20.88 -6.22
C LEU A 531 7.50 21.10 -6.57
N SER A 532 6.67 21.25 -5.54
CA SER A 532 5.23 21.44 -5.69
C SER A 532 4.78 22.70 -4.98
N LEU A 533 4.34 23.68 -5.78
CA LEU A 533 3.93 25.03 -5.38
C LEU A 533 2.55 25.40 -5.96
N ASP A 534 1.80 24.41 -6.44
CA ASP A 534 0.51 24.59 -7.12
C ASP A 534 -0.59 25.14 -6.18
N GLY A 535 -1.59 25.84 -6.72
CA GLY A 535 -2.71 26.36 -5.93
C GLY A 535 -2.34 27.49 -4.97
N ASN A 536 -1.35 28.33 -5.32
CA ASN A 536 -0.94 29.47 -4.51
C ASN A 536 -1.25 30.81 -5.23
N GLN A 537 -0.79 31.92 -4.65
CA GLN A 537 -0.93 33.26 -5.22
C GLN A 537 0.42 33.78 -5.74
N LEU A 538 1.32 32.89 -6.17
CA LEU A 538 2.66 33.26 -6.63
C LEU A 538 2.60 34.05 -7.92
N SER A 539 3.43 35.08 -8.03
CA SER A 539 3.50 36.00 -9.16
C SER A 539 4.92 36.08 -9.75
N GLY A 540 5.13 36.97 -10.73
CA GLY A 540 6.43 37.12 -11.39
C GLY A 540 6.71 35.99 -12.38
N SER A 541 7.93 35.95 -12.91
CA SER A 541 8.35 34.94 -13.89
C SER A 541 8.87 33.67 -13.25
N ILE A 542 8.79 32.55 -13.98
CA ILE A 542 9.50 31.32 -13.63
C ILE A 542 11.02 31.60 -13.73
N PRO A 543 11.82 31.42 -12.67
CA PRO A 543 13.26 31.70 -12.72
C PRO A 543 13.99 30.75 -13.67
N THR A 544 14.85 31.29 -14.54
CA THR A 544 15.73 30.50 -15.43
C THR A 544 16.66 29.58 -14.64
N SER A 545 17.01 29.98 -13.41
CA SER A 545 17.89 29.22 -12.51
C SER A 545 17.33 27.85 -12.13
N LEU A 546 16.01 27.62 -12.23
CA LEU A 546 15.42 26.30 -11.97
C LEU A 546 15.98 25.21 -12.89
N GLY A 547 16.47 25.56 -14.09
CA GLY A 547 17.14 24.63 -14.99
C GLY A 547 18.39 23.95 -14.41
N ARG A 548 18.95 24.48 -13.30
CA ARG A 548 20.10 23.89 -12.59
C ARG A 548 19.75 22.67 -11.74
N LEU A 549 18.46 22.40 -11.52
CA LEU A 549 17.99 21.31 -10.64
C LEU A 549 18.02 19.96 -11.37
N GLY A 550 19.20 19.47 -11.75
CA GLY A 550 19.34 18.27 -12.59
C GLY A 550 18.70 16.98 -12.08
N ASN A 551 18.39 16.87 -10.78
CA ASN A 551 17.70 15.71 -10.19
C ASN A 551 16.17 15.83 -10.19
N LEU A 552 15.62 16.96 -10.61
CA LEU A 552 14.20 17.26 -10.52
C LEU A 552 13.41 16.36 -11.46
N GLN A 553 12.48 15.60 -10.90
CA GLN A 553 11.56 14.71 -11.60
C GLN A 553 10.16 15.31 -11.70
N GLY A 554 9.74 16.14 -10.74
CA GLY A 554 8.41 16.75 -10.75
C GLY A 554 8.44 18.23 -10.44
N LEU A 555 7.92 19.06 -11.36
CA LEU A 555 7.75 20.50 -11.17
C LEU A 555 6.27 20.89 -11.32
N TYR A 556 5.63 21.24 -10.21
CA TYR A 556 4.20 21.56 -10.14
C TYR A 556 4.00 23.02 -9.75
N LEU A 557 3.64 23.87 -10.72
CA LEU A 557 3.44 25.32 -10.56
C LEU A 557 2.02 25.77 -10.91
N SER A 558 1.11 24.82 -11.10
CA SER A 558 -0.23 25.08 -11.62
C SER A 558 -1.07 25.96 -10.68
N TYR A 559 -2.09 26.65 -11.20
CA TYR A 559 -3.01 27.48 -10.40
C TYR A 559 -2.29 28.55 -9.58
N ASN A 560 -1.53 29.41 -10.26
CA ASN A 560 -0.84 30.56 -9.69
C ASN A 560 -1.07 31.81 -10.58
N LYS A 561 -0.37 32.91 -10.28
CA LYS A 561 -0.39 34.17 -11.06
C LYS A 561 0.95 34.40 -11.78
N LEU A 562 1.67 33.34 -12.15
CA LEU A 562 2.97 33.46 -12.81
C LEU A 562 2.82 34.04 -14.21
N GLN A 563 3.71 34.95 -14.58
CA GLN A 563 3.70 35.69 -15.85
C GLN A 563 5.03 35.51 -16.61
N GLY A 564 5.18 36.13 -17.79
CA GLY A 564 6.39 35.99 -18.60
C GLY A 564 6.35 34.75 -19.49
N TYR A 565 7.49 34.13 -19.79
CA TYR A 565 7.60 32.97 -20.68
C TYR A 565 8.10 31.72 -19.95
N ILE A 566 7.90 30.55 -20.55
CA ILE A 566 8.50 29.29 -20.09
C ILE A 566 10.01 29.34 -20.41
N PRO A 567 10.91 29.34 -19.41
CA PRO A 567 12.35 29.46 -19.65
C PRO A 567 12.89 28.29 -20.48
N TYR A 568 13.79 28.59 -21.42
CA TYR A 568 14.47 27.57 -22.22
C TYR A 568 15.37 26.68 -21.33
N GLU A 569 15.87 27.23 -20.23
CA GLU A 569 16.70 26.53 -19.25
C GLU A 569 15.99 25.36 -18.57
N LEU A 570 14.65 25.32 -18.54
CA LEU A 570 13.93 24.14 -18.05
C LEU A 570 14.22 22.88 -18.89
N CYS A 571 14.71 23.05 -20.12
CA CYS A 571 15.16 21.95 -20.96
C CYS A 571 16.50 21.33 -20.52
N GLN A 572 17.15 21.86 -19.49
CA GLN A 572 18.34 21.26 -18.88
C GLN A 572 17.99 20.21 -17.81
N LEU A 573 16.70 20.01 -17.53
CA LEU A 573 16.20 19.06 -16.53
C LEU A 573 16.06 17.66 -17.12
N ASP A 574 17.19 17.00 -17.38
CA ASP A 574 17.24 15.69 -18.07
C ASP A 574 16.43 14.58 -17.38
N ASN A 575 16.27 14.66 -16.05
CA ASN A 575 15.52 13.69 -15.24
C ASN A 575 14.04 14.08 -15.03
N LEU A 576 13.57 15.18 -15.62
CA LEU A 576 12.19 15.63 -15.44
C LEU A 576 11.24 14.55 -15.94
N VAL A 577 10.25 14.20 -15.13
CA VAL A 577 9.19 13.25 -15.50
C VAL A 577 7.90 14.02 -15.69
N GLU A 578 7.52 14.89 -14.75
CA GLU A 578 6.27 15.64 -14.76
C GLU A 578 6.50 17.14 -14.67
N LEU A 579 5.80 17.90 -15.52
CA LEU A 579 5.82 19.35 -15.56
C LEU A 579 4.39 19.88 -15.66
N LEU A 580 3.90 20.50 -14.58
CA LEU A 580 2.54 21.05 -14.50
C LEU A 580 2.56 22.58 -14.38
N LEU A 581 2.33 23.30 -15.49
CA LEU A 581 2.33 24.78 -15.54
C LEU A 581 0.93 25.41 -15.63
N GLY A 582 -0.11 24.58 -15.46
CA GLY A 582 -1.54 24.87 -15.40
C GLY A 582 -1.96 26.24 -14.93
N SER A 583 -2.98 26.85 -15.55
CA SER A 583 -3.73 27.93 -14.91
C SER A 583 -2.86 29.08 -14.35
N ASN A 584 -1.91 29.57 -15.16
CA ASN A 584 -1.07 30.74 -14.91
C ASN A 584 -1.32 31.84 -15.98
N GLN A 585 -0.56 32.94 -15.94
CA GLN A 585 -0.56 34.08 -16.89
C GLN A 585 0.68 34.05 -17.82
N LEU A 586 1.18 32.87 -18.16
CA LEU A 586 2.36 32.67 -19.00
C LEU A 586 2.07 32.97 -20.49
N SER A 587 3.08 33.46 -21.20
CA SER A 587 3.02 33.96 -22.58
C SER A 587 4.22 33.48 -23.40
N GLY A 588 4.16 33.58 -24.73
CA GLY A 588 5.24 33.11 -25.61
C GLY A 588 5.11 31.63 -25.97
N SER A 589 5.96 31.12 -26.85
CA SER A 589 5.90 29.73 -27.34
C SER A 589 6.38 28.71 -26.31
N ILE A 590 5.87 27.48 -26.38
CA ILE A 590 6.45 26.32 -25.69
C ILE A 590 7.85 26.09 -26.28
N PRO A 591 8.92 26.03 -25.46
CA PRO A 591 10.26 25.75 -25.95
C PRO A 591 10.33 24.40 -26.68
N SER A 592 10.85 24.39 -27.91
CA SER A 592 10.95 23.16 -28.72
C SER A 592 11.85 22.11 -28.07
N CYS A 593 12.84 22.53 -27.29
CA CYS A 593 13.75 21.64 -26.55
C CYS A 593 13.04 20.73 -25.54
N LEU A 594 11.81 21.07 -25.10
CA LEU A 594 11.04 20.20 -24.21
C LEU A 594 10.71 18.84 -24.84
N GLY A 595 10.71 18.76 -26.18
CA GLY A 595 10.55 17.50 -26.91
C GLY A 595 11.75 16.55 -26.79
N ASN A 596 12.92 17.05 -26.37
CA ASN A 596 14.14 16.25 -26.24
C ASN A 596 14.36 15.70 -24.82
N LEU A 597 13.51 16.07 -23.86
CA LEU A 597 13.60 15.53 -22.50
C LEU A 597 13.09 14.09 -22.48
N ALA A 598 13.72 13.21 -21.69
CA ALA A 598 13.21 11.86 -21.39
C ALA A 598 11.97 11.87 -20.47
N ALA A 599 11.16 12.93 -20.56
CA ALA A 599 10.09 13.28 -19.65
C ALA A 599 8.72 12.82 -20.15
N SER A 600 7.88 12.31 -19.24
CA SER A 600 6.45 12.13 -19.47
C SER A 600 5.71 13.44 -19.21
N LEU A 601 5.81 14.41 -20.11
CA LEU A 601 5.33 15.80 -19.99
C LEU A 601 3.80 15.97 -19.74
N SER A 602 3.31 15.60 -18.55
CA SER A 602 1.89 15.26 -18.35
C SER A 602 0.89 16.42 -18.49
N SER A 603 1.20 17.69 -18.23
CA SER A 603 0.21 18.76 -18.52
C SER A 603 0.77 20.19 -18.61
N ILE A 604 0.67 20.80 -19.79
CA ILE A 604 0.86 22.25 -19.99
C ILE A 604 -0.52 22.90 -20.14
N THR A 605 -1.30 22.90 -19.06
CA THR A 605 -2.51 23.73 -19.03
C THR A 605 -2.10 25.19 -18.84
N GLY A 606 -2.84 26.14 -19.40
CA GLY A 606 -2.49 27.55 -19.25
C GLY A 606 -3.60 28.43 -19.79
N LYS A 607 -3.96 29.49 -19.07
CA LYS A 607 -4.82 30.53 -19.62
C LYS A 607 -3.95 31.56 -20.37
N GLN A 608 -3.60 31.21 -21.63
CA GLN A 608 -3.16 32.10 -22.73
C GLN A 608 -1.80 32.85 -22.54
N SER A 609 -0.76 32.63 -23.34
CA SER A 609 -0.58 33.12 -24.73
C SER A 609 0.52 32.34 -25.48
N VAL A 610 0.36 31.02 -25.57
CA VAL A 610 1.22 30.17 -26.42
C VAL A 610 0.77 30.27 -27.87
N ARG A 611 1.70 30.54 -28.79
CA ARG A 611 1.38 30.71 -30.22
C ARG A 611 1.43 29.41 -31.01
N MET A 612 2.36 28.49 -30.79
CA MET A 612 2.49 27.27 -31.60
C MET A 612 2.83 26.06 -30.73
N ILE A 613 2.36 24.88 -31.15
CA ILE A 613 2.75 23.58 -30.60
C ILE A 613 3.99 23.11 -31.37
N PRO A 614 5.17 22.93 -30.74
CA PRO A 614 6.37 22.47 -31.42
C PRO A 614 6.24 21.03 -31.94
N GLU A 615 6.68 20.77 -33.17
CA GLU A 615 6.73 19.40 -33.74
C GLU A 615 7.66 18.47 -32.94
N SER A 616 8.69 19.01 -32.28
CA SER A 616 9.60 18.23 -31.45
C SER A 616 8.90 17.48 -30.30
N LEU A 617 7.70 17.90 -29.88
CA LEU A 617 6.92 17.17 -28.89
C LEU A 617 6.48 15.77 -29.36
N GLU A 618 6.56 15.47 -30.65
CA GLU A 618 6.34 14.12 -31.18
C GLU A 618 7.38 13.10 -30.68
N ALA A 619 8.57 13.56 -30.27
CA ALA A 619 9.64 12.68 -29.78
C ALA A 619 9.38 12.12 -28.38
N LEU A 620 8.37 12.61 -27.65
CA LEU A 620 8.03 12.20 -26.28
C LEU A 620 7.25 10.86 -26.25
N SER A 621 7.92 9.76 -26.58
CA SER A 621 7.31 8.42 -26.71
C SER A 621 6.57 7.91 -25.45
N HIS A 622 6.93 8.40 -24.26
CA HIS A 622 6.33 7.98 -22.98
C HIS A 622 5.21 8.90 -22.47
N LEU A 623 4.87 9.96 -23.22
CA LEU A 623 3.85 10.93 -22.85
C LEU A 623 2.44 10.30 -22.85
N LYS A 624 1.84 10.14 -21.67
CA LYS A 624 0.49 9.56 -21.50
C LYS A 624 -0.64 10.58 -21.42
N TYR A 625 -0.35 11.75 -20.87
CA TYR A 625 -1.34 12.81 -20.66
C TYR A 625 -0.77 14.10 -21.27
N LEU A 626 -1.60 14.84 -21.99
CA LEU A 626 -1.30 16.16 -22.50
C LEU A 626 -2.59 16.96 -22.47
N ASP A 627 -2.56 18.11 -21.83
CA ASP A 627 -3.68 19.04 -21.83
C ASP A 627 -3.18 20.42 -22.22
N LEU A 628 -3.52 20.85 -23.43
CA LEU A 628 -3.25 22.15 -24.02
C LEU A 628 -4.56 22.95 -24.22
N SER A 629 -5.65 22.52 -23.58
CA SER A 629 -6.96 23.12 -23.72
C SER A 629 -6.99 24.55 -23.15
N PHE A 630 -7.95 25.36 -23.61
CA PHE A 630 -8.21 26.74 -23.15
C PHE A 630 -7.04 27.72 -23.32
N ASN A 631 -6.21 27.50 -24.34
CA ASN A 631 -5.13 28.39 -24.76
C ASN A 631 -5.52 29.30 -25.94
N ARG A 632 -4.55 30.01 -26.54
CA ARG A 632 -4.67 30.74 -27.83
C ARG A 632 -3.72 30.16 -28.89
N LEU A 633 -3.58 28.83 -28.92
CA LEU A 633 -2.68 28.15 -29.84
C LEU A 633 -3.17 28.31 -31.29
N GLN A 634 -2.22 28.47 -32.21
CA GLN A 634 -2.45 28.56 -33.65
C GLN A 634 -1.50 27.60 -34.40
N GLY A 635 -1.87 27.25 -35.63
CA GLY A 635 -1.06 26.39 -36.49
C GLY A 635 -1.46 24.91 -36.43
N GLN A 636 -0.64 24.06 -37.04
CA GLN A 636 -0.92 22.64 -37.16
C GLN A 636 -0.65 21.90 -35.83
N ILE A 637 -1.56 21.00 -35.43
CA ILE A 637 -1.30 20.05 -34.36
C ILE A 637 -0.37 18.94 -34.90
N PRO A 638 0.74 18.63 -34.21
CA PRO A 638 1.63 17.53 -34.59
C PRO A 638 0.88 16.20 -34.76
N THR A 639 1.39 15.34 -35.63
CA THR A 639 0.69 14.12 -36.08
C THR A 639 1.42 12.81 -35.73
N GLY A 640 2.72 12.89 -35.43
CA GLY A 640 3.56 11.77 -35.01
C GLY A 640 3.57 11.54 -33.49
N GLY A 641 4.22 10.43 -33.10
CA GLY A 641 4.46 10.09 -31.69
C GLY A 641 3.18 10.02 -30.83
N PRO A 642 3.21 10.53 -29.58
CA PRO A 642 2.09 10.40 -28.64
C PRO A 642 0.83 11.18 -29.09
N PHE A 643 0.96 12.14 -30.01
CA PHE A 643 -0.17 12.92 -30.51
C PHE A 643 -1.24 12.05 -31.17
N GLN A 644 -0.87 10.88 -31.70
CA GLN A 644 -1.79 9.89 -32.26
C GLN A 644 -2.83 9.40 -31.24
N ASN A 645 -2.45 9.34 -29.96
CA ASN A 645 -3.27 8.79 -28.88
C ASN A 645 -4.10 9.86 -28.13
N PHE A 646 -3.82 11.15 -28.31
CA PHE A 646 -4.56 12.22 -27.62
C PHE A 646 -5.94 12.46 -28.22
N SER A 647 -6.91 12.77 -27.38
CA SER A 647 -8.27 13.10 -27.79
C SER A 647 -8.41 14.59 -28.15
N ALA A 648 -9.53 14.94 -28.78
CA ALA A 648 -9.88 16.34 -29.04
C ALA A 648 -9.92 17.20 -27.75
N GLN A 649 -10.16 16.58 -26.59
CA GLN A 649 -10.24 17.28 -25.31
C GLN A 649 -8.92 17.96 -24.95
N SER A 650 -7.79 17.37 -25.31
CA SER A 650 -6.45 17.94 -25.08
C SER A 650 -6.22 19.27 -25.80
N PHE A 651 -7.05 19.62 -26.80
CA PHE A 651 -6.84 20.81 -27.65
C PHE A 651 -8.05 21.76 -27.66
N VAL A 652 -9.11 21.46 -26.90
CA VAL A 652 -10.36 22.23 -26.94
C VAL A 652 -10.13 23.71 -26.60
N SER A 653 -10.96 24.59 -27.16
CA SER A 653 -10.89 26.05 -26.98
C SER A 653 -9.65 26.73 -27.58
N ASN A 654 -9.00 26.12 -28.58
CA ASN A 654 -7.96 26.74 -29.41
C ASN A 654 -8.45 26.93 -30.87
N SER A 655 -9.19 28.01 -31.13
CA SER A 655 -9.91 28.23 -32.40
C SER A 655 -9.03 28.35 -33.65
N ALA A 656 -7.74 28.65 -33.49
CA ALA A 656 -6.79 28.83 -34.60
C ALA A 656 -5.91 27.60 -34.87
N LEU A 657 -6.16 26.47 -34.19
CA LEU A 657 -5.52 25.19 -34.49
C LEU A 657 -6.15 24.54 -35.73
N CYS A 658 -5.33 23.80 -36.48
CA CYS A 658 -5.78 22.94 -37.55
C CYS A 658 -5.07 21.58 -37.47
N GLY A 659 -5.64 20.51 -38.03
CA GLY A 659 -5.02 19.19 -37.92
C GLY A 659 -5.90 18.00 -38.31
N ALA A 660 -5.63 16.85 -37.69
CA ALA A 660 -6.34 15.61 -37.97
C ALA A 660 -7.83 15.69 -37.56
N PRO A 661 -8.78 15.17 -38.36
CA PRO A 661 -10.21 15.26 -38.08
C PRO A 661 -10.64 14.70 -36.71
N ARG A 662 -9.96 13.67 -36.21
CA ARG A 662 -10.21 13.06 -34.89
C ARG A 662 -10.03 14.02 -33.70
N LEU A 663 -9.33 15.14 -33.90
CA LEU A 663 -9.09 16.16 -32.89
C LEU A 663 -10.15 17.26 -32.88
N HIS A 664 -11.20 17.14 -33.70
CA HIS A 664 -12.29 18.13 -33.82
C HIS A 664 -11.81 19.56 -34.14
N VAL A 665 -10.70 19.70 -34.85
CA VAL A 665 -10.18 20.98 -35.38
C VAL A 665 -10.34 21.05 -36.90
N PRO A 666 -10.42 22.26 -37.49
CA PRO A 666 -10.46 22.43 -38.94
C PRO A 666 -9.25 21.78 -39.64
N PRO A 667 -9.39 21.26 -40.87
CA PRO A 667 -8.25 20.77 -41.64
C PRO A 667 -7.31 21.93 -42.03
N CYS A 668 -5.99 21.70 -41.97
CA CYS A 668 -5.02 22.70 -42.36
C CYS A 668 -5.10 22.99 -43.87
N LYS A 669 -5.19 24.27 -44.23
CA LYS A 669 -5.20 24.70 -45.64
C LYS A 669 -3.80 24.49 -46.24
N LYS A 670 -3.63 23.48 -47.11
CA LYS A 670 -2.45 23.38 -47.99
C LYS A 670 -2.52 24.51 -49.02
N GLY A 671 -1.46 25.30 -49.15
CA GLY A 671 -1.46 26.55 -49.92
C GLY A 671 -1.73 26.36 -51.42
N THR A 672 -2.43 27.34 -52.00
CA THR A 672 -2.29 27.92 -53.36
C THR A 672 -3.53 28.78 -53.63
N LEU A 673 -3.43 30.09 -53.41
CA LEU A 673 -4.46 31.05 -53.77
C LEU A 673 -4.20 31.53 -55.20
N GLU A 674 -4.91 30.97 -56.17
CA GLU A 674 -5.30 31.73 -57.37
C GLU A 674 -6.75 32.21 -57.18
N PRO A 675 -7.03 33.53 -57.21
CA PRO A 675 -8.38 34.03 -57.09
C PRO A 675 -9.03 34.19 -58.47
N ASN A 676 -10.07 33.42 -58.76
CA ASN A 676 -10.85 33.56 -60.00
C ASN A 676 -12.18 34.29 -59.74
N TRP A 677 -12.21 35.59 -60.10
CA TRP A 677 -13.21 36.59 -59.69
C TRP A 677 -14.57 36.55 -60.43
N ARG A 678 -15.15 35.42 -60.82
CA ARG A 678 -16.32 35.48 -61.73
C ARG A 678 -17.59 34.79 -61.26
N LYS A 679 -18.28 35.33 -60.23
CA LYS A 679 -19.76 35.20 -60.04
C LYS A 679 -20.43 36.35 -59.26
N ALA A 680 -19.93 37.59 -59.34
CA ALA A 680 -20.64 38.75 -58.79
C ALA A 680 -21.30 39.58 -59.92
N LYS A 681 -22.49 39.19 -60.38
CA LYS A 681 -23.29 40.01 -61.30
C LYS A 681 -24.80 40.07 -61.03
N TYR A 682 -25.29 39.56 -59.88
CA TYR A 682 -26.74 39.49 -59.62
C TYR A 682 -27.23 39.94 -58.23
N ILE A 683 -26.39 40.56 -57.37
CA ILE A 683 -26.80 40.90 -55.98
C ILE A 683 -27.17 42.40 -55.80
N VAL A 684 -27.05 43.24 -56.83
CA VAL A 684 -27.17 44.70 -56.66
C VAL A 684 -28.62 45.27 -56.64
N PRO A 685 -29.66 44.68 -57.28
CA PRO A 685 -31.00 45.27 -57.20
C PRO A 685 -31.77 44.99 -55.89
N GLY A 686 -31.42 43.94 -55.13
CA GLY A 686 -32.19 43.49 -53.96
C GLY A 686 -31.98 44.31 -52.68
N ILE A 687 -30.87 45.03 -52.57
CA ILE A 687 -30.48 45.71 -51.31
C ILE A 687 -31.19 47.07 -51.16
N ILE A 688 -31.56 47.73 -52.26
CA ILE A 688 -32.18 49.07 -52.22
C ILE A 688 -33.68 49.01 -51.84
N SER A 689 -34.37 47.91 -52.17
CA SER A 689 -35.79 47.72 -51.83
C SER A 689 -36.01 47.44 -50.34
N VAL A 690 -35.06 46.74 -49.69
CA VAL A 690 -35.16 46.38 -48.27
C VAL A 690 -34.92 47.58 -47.35
N VAL A 691 -34.02 48.51 -47.73
CA VAL A 691 -33.69 49.69 -46.91
C VAL A 691 -34.85 50.70 -46.84
N LEU A 692 -35.59 50.88 -47.94
CA LEU A 692 -36.77 51.76 -47.96
C LEU A 692 -37.95 51.19 -47.15
N LEU A 693 -38.09 49.87 -47.12
CA LEU A 693 -39.16 49.19 -46.38
C LEU A 693 -38.92 49.25 -44.86
N VAL A 694 -37.67 49.09 -44.42
CA VAL A 694 -37.28 49.19 -43.00
C VAL A 694 -37.43 50.62 -42.46
N ALA A 695 -37.15 51.65 -43.27
CA ALA A 695 -37.33 53.05 -42.87
C ALA A 695 -38.81 53.44 -42.67
N SER A 696 -39.72 52.93 -43.52
CA SER A 696 -41.16 53.19 -43.41
C SER A 696 -41.82 52.50 -42.21
N VAL A 697 -41.36 51.29 -41.87
CA VAL A 697 -41.84 50.50 -40.72
C VAL A 697 -41.35 51.11 -39.39
N SER A 698 -40.13 51.67 -39.37
CA SER A 698 -39.56 52.29 -38.17
C SER A 698 -40.29 53.58 -37.75
N ILE A 699 -40.81 54.35 -38.71
CA ILE A 699 -41.61 55.57 -38.46
C ILE A 699 -43.04 55.21 -38.00
N PHE A 700 -43.60 54.09 -38.49
CA PHE A 700 -44.93 53.61 -38.11
C PHE A 700 -44.96 53.01 -36.69
N LEU A 701 -43.89 52.31 -36.27
CA LEU A 701 -43.80 51.67 -34.95
C LEU A 701 -43.53 52.67 -33.80
N LEU A 702 -42.97 53.85 -34.08
CA LEU A 702 -42.80 54.92 -33.09
C LEU A 702 -44.11 55.68 -32.78
N ARG A 703 -45.18 55.52 -33.57
CA ARG A 703 -46.48 56.18 -33.32
C ARG A 703 -47.49 55.33 -32.57
N ARG A 704 -47.21 54.04 -32.32
CA ARG A 704 -48.23 53.09 -31.82
C ARG A 704 -47.86 52.40 -30.51
N LYS A 705 -47.23 53.12 -29.58
CA LYS A 705 -47.13 52.68 -28.18
C LYS A 705 -48.02 53.56 -27.29
N ARG A 706 -49.32 53.24 -27.27
CA ARG A 706 -50.25 53.62 -26.20
C ARG A 706 -51.31 52.53 -26.05
N ASN A 707 -51.46 52.05 -24.81
CA ASN A 707 -52.52 51.18 -24.24
C ASN A 707 -52.42 49.65 -24.44
N VAL A 708 -51.84 48.98 -23.42
CA VAL A 708 -52.47 48.13 -22.38
C VAL A 708 -53.57 47.08 -22.76
N GLU A 709 -53.24 45.83 -22.36
CA GLU A 709 -54.03 44.66 -21.85
C GLU A 709 -54.76 43.58 -22.70
N VAL A 710 -54.39 42.32 -22.35
CA VAL A 710 -55.19 41.11 -21.99
C VAL A 710 -55.56 40.03 -23.05
N THR A 711 -55.11 38.78 -22.72
CA THR A 711 -55.49 37.35 -23.00
C THR A 711 -56.21 36.94 -24.32
N ILE A 712 -55.97 35.79 -24.97
CA ILE A 712 -56.12 34.37 -24.57
C ILE A 712 -55.32 33.42 -25.52
N GLU A 713 -54.90 32.29 -24.93
CA GLU A 713 -54.51 30.94 -25.41
C GLU A 713 -54.65 30.53 -26.90
N ALA A 714 -53.65 29.83 -27.45
CA ALA A 714 -53.59 28.35 -27.46
C ALA A 714 -52.52 27.81 -28.44
N SER A 715 -51.64 26.96 -27.90
CA SER A 715 -50.94 25.82 -28.52
C SER A 715 -50.38 25.93 -29.95
N SER A 716 -49.04 25.95 -30.05
CA SER A 716 -48.33 25.13 -31.04
C SER A 716 -46.93 24.77 -30.54
N LEU A 717 -46.79 23.50 -30.16
CA LEU A 717 -45.59 22.66 -30.06
C LEU A 717 -44.26 23.34 -30.48
N LEU A 718 -43.48 23.78 -29.49
CA LEU A 718 -42.05 24.01 -29.65
C LEU A 718 -41.28 22.75 -29.28
N GLN A 719 -40.62 22.15 -30.27
CA GLN A 719 -39.52 21.22 -30.06
C GLN A 719 -38.43 21.90 -29.20
N PRO A 720 -37.88 21.26 -28.16
CA PRO A 720 -36.83 21.86 -27.35
C PRO A 720 -35.50 21.81 -28.11
N LEU A 721 -35.12 22.93 -28.73
CA LEU A 721 -33.73 23.24 -29.00
C LEU A 721 -32.99 23.28 -27.65
N TRP A 722 -32.04 22.37 -27.47
CA TRP A 722 -31.20 22.27 -26.26
C TRP A 722 -30.37 23.54 -26.10
N ARG A 723 -30.90 24.50 -25.35
CA ARG A 723 -30.24 25.79 -25.07
C ARG A 723 -29.38 25.63 -23.83
N ARG A 724 -28.06 25.82 -23.96
CA ARG A 724 -27.14 25.90 -22.80
C ARG A 724 -27.46 27.15 -21.98
N VAL A 725 -27.61 26.99 -20.67
CA VAL A 725 -27.86 28.08 -19.72
C VAL A 725 -26.53 28.67 -19.25
N SER A 726 -26.41 30.00 -19.23
CA SER A 726 -25.19 30.71 -18.80
C SER A 726 -25.18 30.99 -17.30
N ARG A 727 -24.00 31.21 -16.69
CA ARG A 727 -23.90 31.63 -15.28
C ARG A 727 -24.66 32.93 -14.99
N LEU A 728 -24.63 33.89 -15.92
CA LEU A 728 -25.37 35.15 -15.78
C LEU A 728 -26.89 34.93 -15.73
N GLU A 729 -27.40 33.95 -16.46
CA GLU A 729 -28.81 33.57 -16.43
C GLU A 729 -29.14 32.89 -15.09
N LEU A 730 -28.28 31.96 -14.63
CA LEU A 730 -28.44 31.29 -13.32
C LEU A 730 -28.40 32.27 -12.16
N LEU A 731 -27.48 33.24 -12.17
CA LEU A 731 -27.41 34.31 -11.18
C LEU A 731 -28.68 35.15 -11.12
N ARG A 732 -29.36 35.39 -12.25
CA ARG A 732 -30.62 36.16 -12.25
C ARG A 732 -31.77 35.34 -11.69
N VAL A 733 -31.90 34.09 -12.15
CA VAL A 733 -33.07 33.25 -11.81
C VAL A 733 -33.03 32.73 -10.38
N THR A 734 -31.87 32.68 -9.74
CA THR A 734 -31.71 32.30 -8.32
C THR A 734 -31.54 33.51 -7.38
N ASN A 735 -31.71 34.75 -7.88
CA ASN A 735 -31.46 35.98 -7.14
C ASN A 735 -30.04 36.06 -6.54
N GLY A 736 -29.02 35.73 -7.34
CA GLY A 736 -27.62 35.77 -6.94
C GLY A 736 -27.19 34.61 -6.04
N PHE A 737 -27.90 33.47 -6.07
CA PHE A 737 -27.74 32.36 -5.13
C PHE A 737 -27.96 32.80 -3.66
N HIS A 738 -28.99 33.62 -3.44
CA HIS A 738 -29.33 34.12 -2.10
C HIS A 738 -29.82 33.00 -1.17
N GLU A 739 -29.51 33.10 0.13
CA GLU A 739 -29.89 32.13 1.17
C GLU A 739 -31.41 31.83 1.22
N SER A 740 -32.25 32.82 0.90
CA SER A 740 -33.72 32.62 0.84
C SER A 740 -34.17 31.61 -0.21
N ASN A 741 -33.32 31.29 -1.18
CA ASN A 741 -33.57 30.30 -2.21
C ASN A 741 -32.79 29.00 -1.99
N LEU A 742 -32.03 28.85 -0.89
CA LEU A 742 -31.28 27.63 -0.61
C LEU A 742 -32.25 26.49 -0.26
N LEU A 743 -32.20 25.42 -1.03
CA LEU A 743 -33.01 24.20 -0.82
C LEU A 743 -32.26 23.17 0.02
N GLY A 744 -30.92 23.16 -0.03
CA GLY A 744 -30.07 22.27 0.76
C GLY A 744 -28.60 22.36 0.35
N SER A 745 -27.71 21.87 1.21
CA SER A 745 -26.27 21.78 0.97
C SER A 745 -25.77 20.36 1.19
N GLY A 746 -24.91 19.89 0.30
CA GLY A 746 -24.32 18.55 0.32
C GLY A 746 -22.79 18.59 0.27
N SER A 747 -22.17 17.42 0.17
CA SER A 747 -20.71 17.23 0.18
C SER A 747 -19.97 17.92 -0.97
N PHE A 748 -20.63 18.14 -2.12
CA PHE A 748 -20.00 18.69 -3.32
C PHE A 748 -20.59 20.04 -3.78
N GLY A 749 -21.56 20.61 -3.08
CA GLY A 749 -22.21 21.85 -3.49
C GLY A 749 -23.52 22.17 -2.78
N SER A 750 -24.17 23.23 -3.24
CA SER A 750 -25.45 23.73 -2.70
C SER A 750 -26.52 23.77 -3.79
N VAL A 751 -27.77 23.50 -3.44
CA VAL A 751 -28.91 23.49 -4.35
C VAL A 751 -29.79 24.70 -4.07
N TYR A 752 -30.08 25.49 -5.09
CA TYR A 752 -30.91 26.69 -4.99
C TYR A 752 -32.17 26.57 -5.84
N LYS A 753 -33.28 27.12 -5.38
CA LYS A 753 -34.48 27.34 -6.19
C LYS A 753 -34.21 28.51 -7.16
N GLY A 754 -34.64 28.35 -8.41
CA GLY A 754 -34.70 29.47 -9.35
C GLY A 754 -35.88 29.35 -10.30
N THR A 755 -36.23 30.44 -10.97
CA THR A 755 -37.36 30.48 -11.92
C THR A 755 -36.88 30.95 -13.29
N LEU A 756 -36.88 30.05 -14.28
CA LEU A 756 -36.45 30.35 -15.66
C LEU A 756 -37.47 31.25 -16.39
N SER A 757 -37.05 31.77 -17.56
CA SER A 757 -37.94 32.48 -18.49
C SER A 757 -39.20 31.65 -18.74
N TYR A 758 -40.38 32.28 -18.72
CA TYR A 758 -41.72 31.64 -18.80
C TYR A 758 -42.29 31.02 -17.51
N GLY A 759 -41.66 31.24 -16.34
CA GLY A 759 -42.25 30.87 -15.03
C GLY A 759 -42.01 29.41 -14.61
N ILE A 760 -40.99 28.76 -15.17
CA ILE A 760 -40.64 27.37 -14.84
C ILE A 760 -39.71 27.35 -13.63
N ASP A 761 -40.16 26.77 -12.51
CA ASP A 761 -39.33 26.55 -11.33
C ASP A 761 -38.32 25.42 -11.56
N VAL A 762 -37.07 25.66 -11.18
CA VAL A 762 -35.93 24.74 -11.33
C VAL A 762 -35.10 24.65 -10.06
N ALA A 763 -34.45 23.50 -9.87
CA ALA A 763 -33.44 23.30 -8.85
C ALA A 763 -32.05 23.44 -9.48
N VAL A 764 -31.25 24.38 -8.99
CA VAL A 764 -29.91 24.69 -9.49
C VAL A 764 -28.87 24.17 -8.49
N LYS A 765 -28.29 23.01 -8.77
CA LYS A 765 -27.19 22.45 -7.96
C LYS A 765 -25.88 23.09 -8.41
N VAL A 766 -25.33 23.98 -7.59
CA VAL A 766 -24.06 24.68 -7.81
C VAL A 766 -22.94 23.91 -7.11
N PHE A 767 -21.93 23.50 -7.87
CA PHE A 767 -20.83 22.70 -7.33
C PHE A 767 -19.75 23.61 -6.76
N SER A 768 -19.29 23.28 -5.55
CA SER A 768 -18.18 23.96 -4.90
C SER A 768 -16.87 23.43 -5.49
N LEU A 769 -16.41 24.05 -6.57
CA LEU A 769 -15.22 23.61 -7.32
C LEU A 769 -13.91 23.67 -6.53
N GLN A 770 -13.94 24.23 -5.32
CA GLN A 770 -12.83 24.17 -4.35
C GLN A 770 -12.74 22.81 -3.63
N LEU A 771 -13.80 21.99 -3.67
CA LEU A 771 -13.86 20.68 -3.01
C LEU A 771 -13.35 19.57 -3.94
N GLU A 772 -12.43 18.75 -3.41
CA GLU A 772 -11.85 17.61 -4.12
C GLU A 772 -12.94 16.58 -4.44
N GLY A 773 -13.08 16.20 -5.71
CA GLY A 773 -14.14 15.30 -6.18
C GLY A 773 -15.41 16.00 -6.69
N ALA A 774 -15.63 17.30 -6.43
CA ALA A 774 -16.81 18.02 -6.94
C ALA A 774 -16.85 18.08 -8.48
N PHE A 775 -15.68 18.20 -9.13
CA PHE A 775 -15.57 18.08 -10.60
C PHE A 775 -15.97 16.69 -11.09
N LYS A 776 -15.48 15.63 -10.44
CA LYS A 776 -15.82 14.25 -10.80
C LYS A 776 -17.32 13.98 -10.58
N SER A 777 -17.89 14.46 -9.47
CA SER A 777 -19.32 14.38 -9.19
C SER A 777 -20.16 15.12 -10.23
N PHE A 778 -19.73 16.32 -10.65
CA PHE A 778 -20.40 17.07 -11.72
C PHE A 778 -20.35 16.33 -13.06
N ASP A 779 -19.17 15.89 -13.49
CA ASP A 779 -19.00 15.17 -14.76
C ASP A 779 -19.78 13.86 -14.74
N ARG A 780 -19.81 13.19 -13.59
CA ARG A 780 -20.51 11.93 -13.41
C ARG A 780 -22.02 12.07 -13.44
N GLU A 781 -22.56 13.06 -12.72
CA GLU A 781 -23.99 13.38 -12.78
C GLU A 781 -24.40 13.81 -14.19
N CYS A 782 -23.57 14.59 -14.89
CA CYS A 782 -23.81 14.94 -16.30
C CYS A 782 -23.85 13.70 -17.20
N GLU A 783 -22.87 12.80 -17.06
CA GLU A 783 -22.76 11.57 -17.85
C GLU A 783 -23.97 10.67 -17.66
N ILE A 784 -24.41 10.46 -16.42
CA ILE A 784 -25.55 9.58 -16.11
C ILE A 784 -26.86 10.26 -16.50
N LEU A 785 -27.15 11.46 -15.97
CA LEU A 785 -28.43 12.13 -16.15
C LEU A 785 -28.71 12.53 -17.60
N SER A 786 -27.69 12.75 -18.42
CA SER A 786 -27.88 13.04 -19.85
C SER A 786 -28.42 11.87 -20.66
N ASN A 787 -28.26 10.64 -20.15
CA ASN A 787 -28.54 9.41 -20.88
C ASN A 787 -29.72 8.59 -20.32
N ILE A 788 -30.13 8.83 -19.07
CA ILE A 788 -31.27 8.13 -18.46
C ILE A 788 -32.57 8.91 -18.62
N ARG A 789 -33.69 8.21 -18.88
CA ARG A 789 -35.03 8.81 -18.92
C ARG A 789 -36.06 7.86 -18.30
N HIS A 790 -36.54 8.20 -17.12
CA HIS A 790 -37.54 7.41 -16.42
C HIS A 790 -38.42 8.32 -15.55
N ARG A 791 -39.69 7.93 -15.32
CA ARG A 791 -40.67 8.75 -14.58
C ARG A 791 -40.38 8.91 -13.09
N ASN A 792 -39.58 8.01 -12.50
CA ASN A 792 -39.21 8.02 -11.09
C ASN A 792 -37.73 8.43 -10.87
N LEU A 793 -37.11 9.12 -11.83
CA LEU A 793 -35.74 9.65 -11.71
C LEU A 793 -35.77 11.16 -11.97
N VAL A 794 -34.99 11.94 -11.21
CA VAL A 794 -34.92 13.39 -11.40
C VAL A 794 -34.42 13.73 -12.81
N LYS A 795 -35.17 14.59 -13.49
CA LYS A 795 -34.86 15.01 -14.86
C LYS A 795 -33.88 16.18 -14.89
N ILE A 796 -32.81 16.01 -15.67
CA ILE A 796 -31.92 17.12 -16.04
C ILE A 796 -32.56 17.98 -17.14
N ILE A 797 -32.57 19.30 -16.94
CA ILE A 797 -33.05 20.29 -17.92
C ILE A 797 -31.88 20.83 -18.75
N SER A 798 -30.79 21.22 -18.09
CA SER A 798 -29.56 21.71 -18.70
C SER A 798 -28.40 21.63 -17.69
N CYS A 799 -27.18 21.84 -18.15
CA CYS A 799 -26.05 22.16 -17.27
C CYS A 799 -25.40 23.49 -17.68
N CYS A 800 -24.73 24.13 -16.73
CA CYS A 800 -23.80 25.22 -16.96
C CYS A 800 -22.40 24.71 -16.62
N SER A 801 -21.50 24.77 -17.60
CA SER A 801 -20.14 24.26 -17.48
C SER A 801 -19.15 25.34 -17.89
N GLU A 802 -18.95 26.31 -17.00
CA GLU A 802 -17.94 27.36 -17.12
C GLU A 802 -16.68 26.95 -16.34
N ILE A 803 -15.57 27.68 -16.50
CA ILE A 803 -14.26 27.26 -15.96
C ILE A 803 -14.24 27.29 -14.42
N ASP A 804 -14.88 28.28 -13.82
CA ASP A 804 -14.94 28.55 -12.38
C ASP A 804 -16.34 28.37 -11.81
N PHE A 805 -17.26 27.83 -12.61
CA PHE A 805 -18.65 27.66 -12.21
C PHE A 805 -19.24 26.45 -12.93
N LYS A 806 -19.62 25.43 -12.16
CA LYS A 806 -20.40 24.29 -12.65
C LYS A 806 -21.74 24.26 -11.93
N ALA A 807 -22.80 24.09 -12.70
CA ALA A 807 -24.12 23.89 -12.13
C ALA A 807 -24.96 22.93 -12.97
N LEU A 808 -25.78 22.13 -12.29
CA LEU A 808 -26.85 21.35 -12.91
C LEU A 808 -28.17 22.08 -12.73
N VAL A 809 -28.97 22.15 -13.79
CA VAL A 809 -30.33 22.66 -13.78
C VAL A 809 -31.25 21.45 -13.86
N LEU A 810 -31.89 21.14 -12.75
CA LEU A 810 -32.76 20.00 -12.56
C LEU A 810 -34.21 20.47 -12.44
N GLN A 811 -35.15 19.57 -12.70
CA GLN A 811 -36.55 19.80 -12.37
C GLN A 811 -36.71 20.07 -10.87
N TYR A 812 -37.46 21.11 -10.51
CA TYR A 812 -37.77 21.43 -9.12
C TYR A 812 -38.83 20.48 -8.57
N MET A 813 -38.64 20.04 -7.32
CA MET A 813 -39.54 19.14 -6.60
C MET A 813 -40.17 19.90 -5.42
N PRO A 814 -41.44 20.32 -5.53
CA PRO A 814 -42.06 21.27 -4.60
C PRO A 814 -42.35 20.68 -3.21
N ASN A 815 -42.54 19.37 -3.11
CA ASN A 815 -42.76 18.69 -1.83
C ASN A 815 -41.46 18.29 -1.11
N GLY A 816 -40.29 18.67 -1.64
CA GLY A 816 -39.00 18.48 -0.97
C GLY A 816 -38.54 17.02 -0.89
N SER A 817 -37.65 16.71 0.05
CA SER A 817 -37.10 15.36 0.23
C SER A 817 -37.96 14.51 1.16
N LEU A 818 -37.93 13.19 0.96
CA LEU A 818 -38.61 12.22 1.81
C LEU A 818 -38.13 12.29 3.27
N GLU A 819 -36.87 12.67 3.50
CA GLU A 819 -36.32 12.91 4.85
C GLU A 819 -37.17 13.91 5.65
N ASN A 820 -37.63 15.00 5.02
CA ASN A 820 -38.47 16.00 5.67
C ASN A 820 -39.80 15.41 6.15
N TRP A 821 -40.39 14.50 5.36
CA TRP A 821 -41.66 13.85 5.66
C TRP A 821 -41.56 12.71 6.66
N LEU A 822 -40.35 12.17 6.87
CA LEU A 822 -40.11 11.06 7.80
C LEU A 822 -39.67 11.54 9.18
N TYR A 823 -38.92 12.64 9.27
CA TYR A 823 -38.20 13.00 10.49
C TYR A 823 -38.56 14.38 11.09
N TYR A 824 -39.25 15.27 10.36
CA TYR A 824 -39.70 16.55 10.93
C TYR A 824 -41.13 16.45 11.49
N GLN A 825 -41.36 17.08 12.65
CA GLN A 825 -42.59 16.94 13.44
C GLN A 825 -43.86 17.50 12.77
N ASP A 826 -43.72 18.33 11.73
CA ASP A 826 -44.84 19.01 11.07
C ASP A 826 -45.39 18.26 9.84
N PHE A 827 -44.77 17.16 9.43
CA PHE A 827 -45.15 16.38 8.26
C PHE A 827 -45.50 14.94 8.63
N SER A 828 -46.50 14.35 7.97
CA SER A 828 -46.84 12.94 8.19
C SER A 828 -47.29 12.25 6.91
N LEU A 829 -46.75 11.06 6.66
CA LEU A 829 -47.15 10.18 5.56
C LEU A 829 -47.98 9.02 6.09
N HIS A 830 -49.16 8.83 5.52
CA HIS A 830 -49.98 7.65 5.79
C HIS A 830 -49.44 6.42 5.05
N ILE A 831 -49.89 5.22 5.46
CA ILE A 831 -49.32 3.96 4.98
C ILE A 831 -49.39 3.79 3.46
N LEU A 832 -50.48 4.23 2.82
CA LEU A 832 -50.64 4.13 1.36
C LEU A 832 -49.64 5.01 0.61
N GLN A 833 -49.41 6.25 1.06
CA GLN A 833 -48.36 7.12 0.52
C GLN A 833 -46.97 6.49 0.67
N ARG A 834 -46.67 5.88 1.82
CA ARG A 834 -45.38 5.20 2.04
C ARG A 834 -45.18 4.02 1.09
N MET A 835 -46.23 3.24 0.85
CA MET A 835 -46.18 2.13 -0.11
C MET A 835 -45.97 2.62 -1.54
N ASN A 836 -46.69 3.67 -1.96
CA ASN A 836 -46.53 4.24 -3.31
C ASN A 836 -45.11 4.79 -3.53
N ILE A 837 -44.57 5.53 -2.55
CA ILE A 837 -43.20 6.05 -2.59
C ILE A 837 -42.18 4.90 -2.70
N MET A 838 -42.38 3.80 -1.97
CA MET A 838 -41.51 2.63 -2.05
C MET A 838 -41.55 1.97 -3.44
N ILE A 839 -42.75 1.86 -4.03
CA ILE A 839 -42.94 1.32 -5.39
C ILE A 839 -42.24 2.22 -6.42
N ASP A 840 -42.39 3.54 -6.30
CA ASP A 840 -41.76 4.51 -7.18
C ASP A 840 -40.22 4.43 -7.14
N VAL A 841 -39.64 4.34 -5.95
CA VAL A 841 -38.18 4.17 -5.78
C VAL A 841 -37.71 2.84 -6.36
N ALA A 842 -38.43 1.75 -6.10
CA ALA A 842 -38.10 0.43 -6.65
C ALA A 842 -38.15 0.42 -8.19
N SER A 843 -39.18 1.05 -8.78
CA SER A 843 -39.35 1.26 -10.22
C SER A 843 -38.19 2.06 -10.82
N GLY A 844 -37.72 3.11 -10.13
CA GLY A 844 -36.51 3.86 -10.53
C GLY A 844 -35.22 3.03 -10.52
N LEU A 845 -35.02 2.21 -9.48
CA LEU A 845 -33.83 1.35 -9.35
C LEU A 845 -33.84 0.19 -10.33
N GLU A 846 -35.00 -0.43 -10.58
CA GLU A 846 -35.15 -1.48 -11.59
C GLU A 846 -34.71 -0.99 -12.97
N TYR A 847 -35.13 0.22 -13.36
CA TYR A 847 -34.71 0.85 -14.60
C TYR A 847 -33.19 1.08 -14.66
N LEU A 848 -32.56 1.51 -13.56
CA LEU A 848 -31.11 1.74 -13.53
C LEU A 848 -30.30 0.44 -13.67
N HIS A 849 -30.78 -0.65 -13.06
CA HIS A 849 -30.07 -1.93 -13.05
C HIS A 849 -30.32 -2.75 -14.32
N HIS A 850 -31.53 -2.72 -14.88
CA HIS A 850 -31.95 -3.61 -15.97
C HIS A 850 -32.50 -2.89 -17.20
N GLY A 851 -32.94 -1.63 -17.06
CA GLY A 851 -33.61 -0.87 -18.12
C GLY A 851 -32.69 -0.04 -19.03
N TYR A 852 -31.43 0.15 -18.64
CA TYR A 852 -30.42 0.88 -19.43
C TYR A 852 -29.33 -0.07 -19.94
N SER A 853 -28.73 0.24 -21.10
CA SER A 853 -27.79 -0.66 -21.80
C SER A 853 -26.51 -0.98 -21.03
N ILE A 854 -26.19 -0.18 -20.00
CA ILE A 854 -25.08 -0.39 -19.08
C ILE A 854 -25.68 -0.34 -17.67
N PRO A 855 -25.56 -1.39 -16.83
CA PRO A 855 -26.11 -1.34 -15.48
C PRO A 855 -25.51 -0.19 -14.65
N ILE A 856 -26.39 0.60 -14.02
CA ILE A 856 -26.02 1.75 -13.18
C ILE A 856 -26.33 1.43 -11.72
N VAL A 857 -25.33 1.50 -10.85
CA VAL A 857 -25.51 1.40 -9.39
C VAL A 857 -25.46 2.81 -8.79
N HIS A 858 -26.50 3.23 -8.07
CA HIS A 858 -26.61 4.61 -7.55
C HIS A 858 -25.58 4.96 -6.46
N CYS A 859 -25.24 4.01 -5.58
CA CYS A 859 -24.25 4.13 -4.50
C CYS A 859 -24.53 5.17 -3.38
N ASP A 860 -25.67 5.89 -3.39
CA ASP A 860 -26.02 6.89 -2.35
C ASP A 860 -27.54 6.97 -2.11
N LEU A 861 -28.20 5.81 -1.97
CA LEU A 861 -29.65 5.77 -1.78
C LEU A 861 -30.02 6.03 -0.32
N LYS A 862 -30.63 7.19 -0.04
CA LYS A 862 -31.07 7.62 1.30
C LYS A 862 -32.30 8.54 1.23
N PRO A 863 -33.08 8.72 2.30
CA PRO A 863 -34.29 9.55 2.28
C PRO A 863 -34.09 10.99 1.80
N SER A 864 -32.92 11.60 2.03
CA SER A 864 -32.60 12.95 1.54
C SER A 864 -32.42 13.04 0.01
N ASN A 865 -32.13 11.90 -0.64
CA ASN A 865 -31.96 11.79 -2.09
C ASN A 865 -33.22 11.29 -2.81
N ILE A 866 -34.33 11.09 -2.08
CA ILE A 866 -35.64 10.79 -2.67
C ILE A 866 -36.48 12.07 -2.63
N LEU A 867 -36.78 12.65 -3.78
CA LEU A 867 -37.54 13.90 -3.89
C LEU A 867 -38.98 13.63 -4.32
N LEU A 868 -39.92 14.44 -3.84
CA LEU A 868 -41.35 14.31 -4.10
C LEU A 868 -41.86 15.44 -4.99
N ASP A 869 -42.53 15.09 -6.09
CA ASP A 869 -43.17 16.06 -6.97
C ASP A 869 -44.55 16.51 -6.45
N ASP A 870 -45.26 17.34 -7.22
CA ASP A 870 -46.59 17.89 -6.87
C ASP A 870 -47.63 16.79 -6.53
N ASP A 871 -47.52 15.61 -7.15
CA ASP A 871 -48.44 14.49 -7.01
C ASP A 871 -48.00 13.49 -5.93
N MET A 872 -46.97 13.83 -5.14
CA MET A 872 -46.31 12.95 -4.15
C MET A 872 -45.67 11.69 -4.77
N VAL A 873 -45.32 11.74 -6.05
CA VAL A 873 -44.58 10.67 -6.73
C VAL A 873 -43.10 10.80 -6.38
N ALA A 874 -42.45 9.67 -6.11
CA ALA A 874 -41.04 9.67 -5.71
C ALA A 874 -40.08 9.64 -6.90
N HIS A 875 -39.06 10.50 -6.82
CA HIS A 875 -37.98 10.63 -7.80
C HIS A 875 -36.62 10.44 -7.14
N VAL A 876 -35.82 9.51 -7.66
CA VAL A 876 -34.45 9.28 -7.19
C VAL A 876 -33.51 10.37 -7.74
N ALA A 877 -32.73 10.97 -6.85
CA ALA A 877 -31.85 12.12 -7.11
C ALA A 877 -30.40 11.89 -6.63
N ASP A 878 -29.50 12.77 -7.05
CA ASP A 878 -28.07 12.81 -6.65
C ASP A 878 -27.21 11.61 -7.09
N PHE A 879 -26.77 11.65 -8.35
CA PHE A 879 -25.93 10.61 -8.96
C PHE A 879 -24.42 10.86 -8.80
N GLY A 880 -24.01 11.70 -7.85
CA GLY A 880 -22.63 12.18 -7.68
C GLY A 880 -21.56 11.09 -7.57
N ILE A 881 -21.93 9.92 -7.03
CA ILE A 881 -21.04 8.78 -6.84
C ILE A 881 -21.52 7.48 -7.51
N ALA A 882 -22.51 7.56 -8.40
CA ALA A 882 -23.07 6.40 -9.08
C ALA A 882 -22.06 5.74 -10.04
N LYS A 883 -22.09 4.41 -10.18
CA LYS A 883 -21.14 3.61 -10.99
C LYS A 883 -21.82 2.97 -12.21
N LEU A 884 -21.07 2.85 -13.32
CA LEU A 884 -21.45 2.23 -14.58
C LEU A 884 -20.64 0.94 -14.64
N LEU A 885 -21.29 -0.20 -14.75
CA LEU A 885 -20.62 -1.50 -14.78
C LEU A 885 -20.36 -1.90 -16.24
N ASP A 886 -19.16 -1.61 -16.77
CA ASP A 886 -18.73 -2.07 -18.09
C ASP A 886 -18.07 -3.46 -17.97
N GLY A 887 -18.28 -4.34 -18.96
CA GLY A 887 -18.03 -5.79 -18.89
C GLY A 887 -16.57 -6.25 -18.69
N GLY A 888 -15.65 -5.35 -18.35
CA GLY A 888 -14.24 -5.61 -18.04
C GLY A 888 -13.86 -5.48 -16.56
N ASP A 889 -14.72 -4.92 -15.70
CA ASP A 889 -14.43 -4.76 -14.27
C ASP A 889 -14.91 -6.00 -13.48
N SER A 890 -13.98 -6.91 -13.16
CA SER A 890 -14.25 -7.99 -12.21
C SER A 890 -14.67 -7.39 -10.87
N MET A 891 -15.83 -7.82 -10.37
CA MET A 891 -16.45 -7.37 -9.11
C MET A 891 -15.44 -7.17 -7.97
N THR A 892 -15.24 -5.92 -7.55
CA THR A 892 -14.68 -5.60 -6.24
C THR A 892 -15.79 -5.74 -5.22
N GLN A 893 -15.77 -6.82 -4.43
CA GLN A 893 -16.65 -6.98 -3.27
C GLN A 893 -16.35 -5.87 -2.25
N THR A 894 -17.26 -4.91 -2.10
CA THR A 894 -17.33 -4.05 -0.92
C THR A 894 -18.10 -4.77 0.18
N MET A 895 -17.48 -4.96 1.35
CA MET A 895 -18.18 -5.44 2.54
C MET A 895 -19.33 -4.50 2.90
N THR A 896 -20.55 -5.02 2.94
CA THR A 896 -21.75 -4.31 3.41
C THR A 896 -21.65 -4.10 4.93
N LEU A 897 -21.63 -2.84 5.38
CA LEU A 897 -21.81 -2.48 6.79
C LEU A 897 -23.31 -2.34 7.06
N ALA A 898 -23.93 -3.37 7.65
CA ALA A 898 -25.33 -3.33 8.07
C ALA A 898 -25.51 -3.82 9.52
N THR A 899 -26.54 -3.33 10.19
CA THR A 899 -26.93 -3.76 11.54
C THR A 899 -27.70 -5.09 11.47
N VAL A 900 -27.45 -6.01 12.40
CA VAL A 900 -28.15 -7.32 12.46
C VAL A 900 -29.67 -7.10 12.46
N GLY A 901 -30.34 -7.56 11.40
CA GLY A 901 -31.80 -7.48 11.24
C GLY A 901 -32.32 -6.38 10.30
N TYR A 902 -31.46 -5.52 9.73
CA TYR A 902 -31.87 -4.51 8.75
C TYR A 902 -30.91 -4.48 7.57
N MET A 903 -31.43 -4.63 6.35
CA MET A 903 -30.68 -4.57 5.09
C MET A 903 -31.33 -3.51 4.21
N ALA A 904 -30.57 -2.51 3.77
CA ALA A 904 -31.10 -1.46 2.91
C ALA A 904 -31.40 -2.02 1.51
N PRO A 905 -32.51 -1.63 0.85
CA PRO A 905 -32.91 -2.19 -0.45
C PRO A 905 -31.85 -2.03 -1.55
N GLY A 906 -30.97 -1.02 -1.45
CA GLY A 906 -29.88 -0.78 -2.40
C GLY A 906 -28.78 -1.86 -2.39
N ASP A 907 -28.64 -2.62 -1.30
CA ASP A 907 -27.58 -3.63 -1.16
C ASP A 907 -27.99 -5.01 -1.71
N VAL A 908 -29.30 -5.26 -1.84
CA VAL A 908 -29.86 -6.54 -2.30
C VAL A 908 -29.52 -6.84 -3.76
N VAL A 909 -29.41 -5.80 -4.60
CA VAL A 909 -29.16 -5.99 -6.04
C VAL A 909 -27.70 -6.38 -6.34
N SER A 910 -26.79 -6.22 -5.39
CA SER A 910 -25.38 -6.57 -5.58
C SER A 910 -25.07 -8.07 -5.41
N MET A 911 -26.01 -8.88 -4.92
CA MET A 911 -25.78 -10.30 -4.61
C MET A 911 -26.42 -11.30 -5.59
N GLU A 912 -27.36 -10.90 -6.44
CA GLU A 912 -27.99 -11.80 -7.42
C GLU A 912 -27.45 -11.57 -8.84
N TRP A 913 -26.19 -11.93 -9.07
CA TRP A 913 -25.69 -12.27 -10.42
C TRP A 913 -24.81 -13.52 -10.31
N LYS A 914 -25.47 -14.67 -10.21
CA LYS A 914 -24.93 -15.99 -10.51
C LYS A 914 -25.88 -16.68 -11.49
N GLU A 915 -25.58 -16.58 -12.77
CA GLU A 915 -25.55 -17.71 -13.71
C GLU A 915 -24.35 -17.54 -14.64
#